data_AF-A0A1H9ZW76-F1
#
_entry.id   AF-A0A1H9ZW76-F1
#
_cell.length_a   1.000
_cell.length_b   1.000
_cell.length_c   1.000
_cell.angle_alpha   90.00
_cell.angle_beta   90.00
_cell.angle_gamma   90.00
#
_symmetry.space_group_name_H-M   'P 1'
#
loop_
_entity.id
_entity.type
_entity.pdbx_description
1 polymer ?
#
loop_
_entity_poly.entity_id
_entity_poly.type
_entity_poly.pdbx_seq_one_letter_code
_entity_poly.pdbx_strand_id
1 'polypeptide(L)'
;MKILVAYNLQKDKNEENAEFLSKEDVLRVEKAIKELGYKTSLVEVSGEVDEVIEKIKLSEPDLIFNLAEGSVGESREAFYPSLFKNLGIPYTGSNCSLLFLNLDKHLTKEVLKSHDIKVPKGFFVKNNDSVKNNLNYPVIIKPNFEGSSKGITQDSIALNFEECCEKVSELLKKYPAGVIVEEYIEGREITVPMLEYFPELALDIVENTFDIEKINYKYNIYDYTIKRGEYNNCVKSSIPTDLPKDVEEKIIEDCKRIFKLMNYNDFARADIRLSKDNIPYFIEMNPLPSLHPKASLMLGAKNVGLEYKDVINNIIHSAIKRTNLKAIIRNSKKQEKLKNKQNKTLREEGIITGYYKTGEFNAITDVKGVMVGHSTHMNDVVIPETGEKTKIRSGVTAIIPAKDVYETRLMAGGFVLNGIGEMAGMTQVLEWEWLETPIMLTNTMSVGRVHDGLIEYMLEKYPKLHGDRSVIIPVVGEANDSFLNDTRIRSITITDVKKAINSAKVGAVLQGSVGAGTGMTSFDFAGGIGTSSRCLPKNDGGYTVGVLVLSNFGIMRNLTINGKVVGTDLDEICPKETRRTKCDGSIIVVVATDAPMLSSQLNRLSRRAALGLARVGSHARTTSGEIIISFSTGNHISRYEHSRKKITSLEMVGDSLTNKLYEATVEATEEAVLNAMFCSEGMDGWNNHYSPYIPHEKILELLKN
;
A
#
# COMPACT_ATOMS: atom_id res chain seq x y z
N MET A 1 1.85 -1.73 15.53
CA MET A 1 1.22 -2.38 14.38
C MET A 1 -0.25 -2.01 14.42
N LYS A 2 -0.81 -1.54 13.32
CA LYS A 2 -2.23 -1.26 13.13
C LYS A 2 -2.88 -2.50 12.52
N ILE A 3 -3.87 -3.08 13.19
CA ILE A 3 -4.65 -4.21 12.69
C ILE A 3 -6.05 -3.71 12.35
N LEU A 4 -6.47 -3.88 11.11
CA LEU A 4 -7.87 -3.66 10.72
C LEU A 4 -8.64 -4.96 10.85
N VAL A 5 -9.80 -4.93 11.49
CA VAL A 5 -10.75 -6.05 11.47
C VAL A 5 -11.76 -5.79 10.35
N ALA A 6 -11.74 -6.64 9.33
CA ALA A 6 -12.69 -6.61 8.23
C ALA A 6 -13.82 -7.61 8.52
N TYR A 7 -15.08 -7.19 8.47
CA TYR A 7 -16.22 -8.05 8.85
C TYR A 7 -17.50 -7.73 8.09
N ASN A 8 -18.43 -8.70 8.04
CA ASN A 8 -19.81 -8.52 7.60
C ASN A 8 -20.76 -8.68 8.79
N LEU A 9 -21.70 -7.74 8.98
CA LEU A 9 -22.71 -7.85 10.03
C LEU A 9 -23.94 -8.59 9.55
N GLN A 10 -24.46 -9.47 10.41
CA GLN A 10 -25.78 -10.04 10.25
C GLN A 10 -26.83 -8.97 10.53
N LYS A 11 -27.48 -8.46 9.48
CA LYS A 11 -28.50 -7.39 9.57
C LYS A 11 -29.90 -7.93 9.85
N ASP A 12 -30.17 -9.18 9.49
CA ASP A 12 -31.44 -9.87 9.70
C ASP A 12 -31.22 -11.36 10.05
N LYS A 13 -32.29 -12.08 10.42
CA LYS A 13 -32.23 -13.51 10.73
C LYS A 13 -32.44 -14.42 9.51
N ASN A 14 -32.40 -13.87 8.28
CA ASN A 14 -32.66 -14.65 7.08
C ASN A 14 -31.55 -15.67 6.82
N GLU A 15 -31.90 -16.76 6.13
CA GLU A 15 -30.98 -17.88 5.84
C GLU A 15 -29.77 -17.45 5.01
N GLU A 16 -29.93 -16.50 4.10
CA GLU A 16 -28.83 -15.97 3.28
C GLU A 16 -27.71 -15.35 4.14
N ASN A 17 -28.09 -14.64 5.21
CA ASN A 17 -27.19 -13.95 6.13
C ASN A 17 -26.71 -14.81 7.31
N ALA A 18 -26.91 -16.13 7.29
CA ALA A 18 -26.57 -17.03 8.40
C ALA A 18 -25.08 -17.05 8.77
N GLU A 19 -24.21 -16.75 7.80
CA GLU A 19 -22.75 -16.83 7.94
C GLU A 19 -22.14 -15.52 8.49
N PHE A 20 -22.91 -14.43 8.56
CA PHE A 20 -22.41 -13.14 9.04
C PHE A 20 -22.39 -13.01 10.56
N LEU A 21 -21.53 -12.12 11.06
CA LEU A 21 -21.23 -12.00 12.48
C LEU A 21 -22.21 -11.09 13.22
N SER A 22 -22.39 -11.37 14.51
CA SER A 22 -23.05 -10.44 15.43
C SER A 22 -22.10 -9.27 15.75
N LYS A 23 -22.69 -8.12 16.09
CA LYS A 23 -21.90 -6.95 16.55
C LYS A 23 -21.10 -7.26 17.81
N GLU A 24 -21.62 -8.13 18.68
CA GLU A 24 -20.92 -8.54 19.90
C GLU A 24 -19.65 -9.34 19.59
N ASP A 25 -19.71 -10.24 18.59
CA ASP A 25 -18.56 -11.05 18.19
C ASP A 25 -17.43 -10.18 17.62
N VAL A 26 -17.78 -9.22 16.75
CA VAL A 26 -16.81 -8.26 16.19
C VAL A 26 -16.12 -7.46 17.29
N LEU A 27 -16.88 -6.95 18.25
CA LEU A 27 -16.34 -6.18 19.38
C LEU A 27 -15.50 -7.05 20.32
N ARG A 28 -15.79 -8.34 20.46
CA ARG A 28 -15.00 -9.27 21.26
C ARG A 28 -13.62 -9.50 20.64
N VAL A 29 -13.56 -9.71 19.33
CA VAL A 29 -12.30 -9.81 18.59
C VAL A 29 -11.52 -8.50 18.69
N GLU A 30 -12.17 -7.36 18.46
CA GLU A 30 -11.54 -6.04 18.60
C GLU A 30 -10.94 -5.82 19.99
N LYS A 31 -11.68 -6.18 21.05
CA LYS A 31 -11.23 -6.10 22.44
C LYS A 31 -10.00 -6.97 22.68
N ALA A 32 -10.02 -8.23 22.22
CA ALA A 32 -8.88 -9.13 22.37
C ALA A 32 -7.63 -8.59 21.65
N ILE A 33 -7.78 -8.04 20.44
CA ILE A 33 -6.66 -7.44 19.69
C ILE A 33 -6.10 -6.21 20.44
N LYS A 34 -6.96 -5.38 21.03
CA LYS A 34 -6.55 -4.23 21.86
C LYS A 34 -5.82 -4.68 23.12
N GLU A 35 -6.29 -5.72 23.80
CA GLU A 35 -5.64 -6.29 25.00
C GLU A 35 -4.25 -6.88 24.71
N LEU A 36 -4.02 -7.36 23.49
CA LEU A 36 -2.71 -7.78 23.00
C LEU A 36 -1.77 -6.60 22.67
N GLY A 37 -2.23 -5.36 22.81
CA GLY A 37 -1.43 -4.14 22.63
C GLY A 37 -1.38 -3.61 21.20
N TYR A 38 -2.25 -4.09 20.29
CA TYR A 38 -2.31 -3.60 18.91
C TYR A 38 -3.28 -2.43 18.76
N LYS A 39 -2.93 -1.48 17.88
CA LYS A 39 -3.88 -0.44 17.46
C LYS A 39 -4.89 -1.10 16.53
N THR A 40 -6.18 -0.87 16.74
CA THR A 40 -7.23 -1.58 16.02
C THR A 40 -8.22 -0.63 15.37
N SER A 41 -8.63 -0.93 14.15
CA SER A 41 -9.73 -0.27 13.43
C SER A 41 -10.74 -1.31 12.93
N LEU A 42 -11.97 -0.87 12.67
CA LEU A 42 -13.08 -1.71 12.24
C LEU A 42 -13.58 -1.24 10.88
N VAL A 43 -13.74 -2.16 9.92
CA VAL A 43 -14.39 -1.88 8.64
C VAL A 43 -15.45 -2.94 8.35
N GLU A 44 -16.71 -2.51 8.30
CA GLU A 44 -17.81 -3.30 7.75
C GLU A 44 -17.69 -3.32 6.22
N VAL A 45 -17.69 -4.52 5.62
CA VAL A 45 -17.43 -4.67 4.19
C VAL A 45 -18.69 -4.90 3.34
N SER A 46 -19.87 -4.98 3.94
CA SER A 46 -21.15 -5.26 3.23
C SER A 46 -21.67 -4.10 2.35
N GLY A 47 -20.87 -3.06 2.09
CA GLY A 47 -21.24 -1.92 1.24
C GLY A 47 -20.66 -2.04 -0.18
N GLU A 48 -20.76 -0.95 -0.96
CA GLU A 48 -20.16 -0.88 -2.29
C GLU A 48 -18.64 -1.10 -2.22
N VAL A 49 -18.11 -1.88 -3.17
CA VAL A 49 -16.71 -2.33 -3.14
C VAL A 49 -15.74 -1.14 -3.11
N ASP A 50 -16.03 -0.08 -3.87
CA ASP A 50 -15.20 1.13 -3.92
C ASP A 50 -15.14 1.84 -2.56
N GLU A 51 -16.26 1.99 -1.87
CA GLU A 51 -16.30 2.58 -0.53
C GLU A 51 -15.53 1.73 0.49
N VAL A 52 -15.63 0.40 0.39
CA VAL A 52 -14.90 -0.52 1.26
C VAL A 52 -13.39 -0.38 1.03
N ILE A 53 -12.95 -0.30 -0.24
CA ILE A 53 -11.55 -0.07 -0.60
C ILE A 53 -11.06 1.26 -0.03
N GLU A 54 -11.84 2.33 -0.16
CA GLU A 54 -11.50 3.64 0.41
C GLU A 54 -11.34 3.57 1.94
N LYS A 55 -12.30 2.97 2.64
CA LYS A 55 -12.25 2.79 4.11
C LYS A 55 -11.03 1.98 4.54
N ILE A 56 -10.70 0.90 3.82
CA ILE A 56 -9.50 0.10 4.09
C ILE A 56 -8.24 0.95 3.88
N LYS A 57 -8.11 1.66 2.75
CA LYS A 57 -6.95 2.52 2.45
C LYS A 57 -6.76 3.62 3.49
N LEU A 58 -7.85 4.30 3.89
CA LEU A 58 -7.82 5.38 4.89
C LEU A 58 -7.37 4.89 6.27
N SER A 59 -7.63 3.63 6.61
CA SER A 59 -7.22 3.06 7.89
C SER A 59 -5.73 2.72 7.99
N GLU A 60 -5.02 2.68 6.85
CA GLU A 60 -3.60 2.35 6.73
C GLU A 60 -3.16 1.13 7.56
N PRO A 61 -3.77 -0.05 7.39
CA PRO A 61 -3.49 -1.19 8.24
C PRO A 61 -2.15 -1.86 7.87
N ASP A 62 -1.42 -2.32 8.88
CA ASP A 62 -0.23 -3.17 8.67
C ASP A 62 -0.65 -4.64 8.41
N LEU A 63 -1.81 -5.05 8.94
CA LEU A 63 -2.38 -6.39 8.85
C LEU A 63 -3.91 -6.29 8.88
N ILE A 64 -4.60 -7.10 8.08
CA ILE A 64 -6.05 -7.28 8.15
C ILE A 64 -6.37 -8.57 8.91
N PHE A 65 -7.09 -8.47 10.02
CA PHE A 65 -7.72 -9.61 10.66
C PHE A 65 -9.03 -9.90 9.90
N ASN A 66 -9.01 -10.92 9.04
CA ASN A 66 -10.14 -11.23 8.17
C ASN A 66 -11.23 -12.00 8.93
N LEU A 67 -12.42 -11.40 8.98
CA LEU A 67 -13.69 -12.03 9.36
C LEU A 67 -14.75 -11.81 8.27
N ALA A 68 -14.31 -11.36 7.09
CA ALA A 68 -15.16 -10.96 5.99
C ALA A 68 -15.24 -12.04 4.92
N GLU A 69 -16.44 -12.16 4.35
CA GLU A 69 -16.78 -13.07 3.25
C GLU A 69 -17.65 -12.32 2.25
N GLY A 70 -17.51 -12.63 0.96
CA GLY A 70 -18.37 -12.08 -0.08
C GLY A 70 -19.84 -12.48 0.13
N SER A 71 -20.75 -11.75 -0.50
CA SER A 71 -22.20 -12.00 -0.39
C SER A 71 -22.78 -12.81 -1.56
N VAL A 72 -22.01 -13.07 -2.62
CA VAL A 72 -22.53 -13.64 -3.87
C VAL A 72 -21.61 -14.72 -4.42
N GLY A 73 -22.24 -15.82 -4.88
CA GLY A 73 -21.61 -16.83 -5.74
C GLY A 73 -20.82 -17.93 -5.03
N GLU A 74 -20.32 -18.85 -5.84
CA GLU A 74 -19.59 -20.07 -5.45
C GLU A 74 -18.17 -19.78 -4.95
N SER A 75 -17.70 -18.53 -5.03
CA SER A 75 -16.36 -18.08 -4.64
C SER A 75 -16.36 -17.06 -3.50
N ARG A 76 -17.47 -16.95 -2.76
CA ARG A 76 -17.72 -15.82 -1.86
C ARG A 76 -16.67 -15.68 -0.75
N GLU A 77 -16.24 -16.77 -0.14
CA GLU A 77 -15.19 -16.77 0.90
C GLU A 77 -13.84 -16.23 0.37
N ALA A 78 -13.56 -16.41 -0.93
CA ALA A 78 -12.31 -15.98 -1.54
C ALA A 78 -12.28 -14.48 -1.96
N PHE A 79 -13.44 -13.80 -1.99
CA PHE A 79 -13.56 -12.46 -2.56
C PHE A 79 -12.70 -11.42 -1.83
N TYR A 80 -12.92 -11.20 -0.53
CA TYR A 80 -12.16 -10.22 0.24
C TYR A 80 -10.67 -10.57 0.41
N PRO A 81 -10.30 -11.84 0.67
CA PRO A 81 -8.89 -12.25 0.64
C PRO A 81 -8.19 -11.96 -0.70
N SER A 82 -8.90 -12.07 -1.83
CA SER A 82 -8.38 -11.66 -3.14
C SER A 82 -8.17 -10.16 -3.22
N LEU A 83 -9.14 -9.38 -2.73
CA LEU A 83 -9.04 -7.92 -2.67
C LEU A 83 -7.87 -7.45 -1.80
N PHE A 84 -7.72 -8.01 -0.60
CA PHE A 84 -6.63 -7.66 0.33
C PHE A 84 -5.26 -7.96 -0.27
N LYS A 85 -5.15 -9.12 -0.95
CA LYS A 85 -3.93 -9.49 -1.69
C LYS A 85 -3.61 -8.49 -2.78
N ASN A 86 -4.61 -8.04 -3.54
CA ASN A 86 -4.43 -7.05 -4.60
C ASN A 86 -4.06 -5.65 -4.07
N LEU A 87 -4.56 -5.30 -2.89
CA LEU A 87 -4.15 -4.07 -2.18
C LEU A 87 -2.74 -4.15 -1.59
N GLY A 88 -2.08 -5.31 -1.64
CA GLY A 88 -0.76 -5.53 -1.07
C GLY A 88 -0.74 -5.56 0.46
N ILE A 89 -1.90 -5.78 1.10
CA ILE A 89 -2.04 -5.76 2.56
C ILE A 89 -2.06 -7.20 3.09
N PRO A 90 -1.13 -7.58 3.97
CA PRO A 90 -1.15 -8.87 4.67
C PRO A 90 -2.47 -9.10 5.41
N TYR A 91 -2.96 -10.35 5.44
CA TYR A 91 -4.20 -10.71 6.15
C TYR A 91 -4.10 -12.07 6.85
N THR A 92 -4.95 -12.29 7.87
CA THR A 92 -5.12 -13.58 8.56
C THR A 92 -6.07 -14.52 7.81
N GLY A 93 -5.86 -15.82 7.96
CA GLY A 93 -6.67 -16.86 7.34
C GLY A 93 -6.08 -17.35 6.01
N SER A 94 -6.74 -18.37 5.45
CA SER A 94 -6.28 -19.07 4.26
C SER A 94 -6.30 -18.21 2.99
N ASN A 95 -5.45 -18.55 2.02
CA ASN A 95 -5.33 -17.84 0.76
C ASN A 95 -6.58 -18.00 -0.14
N CYS A 96 -6.78 -17.07 -1.08
CA CYS A 96 -7.96 -17.05 -1.96
C CYS A 96 -8.13 -18.32 -2.82
N SER A 97 -7.06 -18.92 -3.32
CA SER A 97 -7.15 -20.14 -4.14
C SER A 97 -7.65 -21.33 -3.32
N LEU A 98 -7.21 -21.45 -2.07
CA LEU A 98 -7.70 -22.47 -1.16
C LEU A 98 -9.16 -22.21 -0.78
N LEU A 99 -9.54 -20.97 -0.45
CA LEU A 99 -10.91 -20.64 -0.07
C LEU A 99 -11.90 -20.93 -1.21
N PHE A 100 -11.49 -20.71 -2.47
CA PHE A 100 -12.28 -21.10 -3.64
C PHE A 100 -12.47 -22.63 -3.71
N LEU A 101 -11.39 -23.40 -3.59
CA LEU A 101 -11.45 -24.86 -3.65
C LEU A 101 -12.24 -25.45 -2.48
N ASN A 102 -12.02 -24.94 -1.27
CA ASN A 102 -12.59 -25.47 -0.04
C ASN A 102 -14.11 -25.34 0.03
N LEU A 103 -14.66 -24.26 -0.53
CA LEU A 103 -16.09 -24.05 -0.60
C LEU A 103 -16.78 -25.07 -1.51
N ASP A 104 -16.07 -25.61 -2.51
CA ASP A 104 -16.52 -26.75 -3.31
C ASP A 104 -16.24 -28.07 -2.57
N LYS A 105 -17.26 -28.58 -1.86
CA LYS A 105 -17.15 -29.84 -1.09
C LYS A 105 -16.81 -31.03 -1.98
N HIS A 106 -17.36 -31.10 -3.19
CA HIS A 106 -17.08 -32.21 -4.10
C HIS A 106 -15.63 -32.21 -4.53
N LEU A 107 -15.13 -31.08 -5.07
CA LEU A 107 -13.74 -30.99 -5.54
C LEU A 107 -12.75 -31.20 -4.39
N THR A 108 -13.00 -30.63 -3.22
CA THR A 108 -12.19 -30.88 -2.03
C THR A 108 -12.10 -32.37 -1.75
N LYS A 109 -13.23 -33.10 -1.76
CA LYS A 109 -13.25 -34.54 -1.50
C LYS A 109 -12.53 -35.36 -2.56
N GLU A 110 -12.61 -34.99 -3.83
CA GLU A 110 -11.85 -35.67 -4.89
C GLU A 110 -10.33 -35.51 -4.68
N VAL A 111 -9.87 -34.31 -4.28
CA VAL A 111 -8.47 -34.09 -3.91
C VAL A 111 -8.07 -34.97 -2.72
N LEU A 112 -8.88 -35.01 -1.66
CA LEU A 112 -8.57 -35.79 -0.46
C LEU A 112 -8.58 -37.31 -0.74
N LYS A 113 -9.52 -37.82 -1.55
CA LYS A 113 -9.56 -39.23 -1.98
C LYS A 113 -8.28 -39.64 -2.69
N SER A 114 -7.75 -38.77 -3.57
CA SER A 114 -6.50 -39.04 -4.29
C SER A 114 -5.25 -39.16 -3.39
N HIS A 115 -5.38 -38.81 -2.10
CA HIS A 115 -4.33 -38.89 -1.07
C HIS A 115 -4.68 -39.86 0.07
N ASP A 116 -5.54 -40.85 -0.21
CA ASP A 116 -5.94 -41.90 0.74
C ASP A 116 -6.56 -41.35 2.05
N ILE A 117 -7.28 -40.24 1.95
CA ILE A 117 -8.09 -39.71 3.05
C ILE A 117 -9.52 -40.22 2.87
N LYS A 118 -10.04 -40.89 3.90
CA LYS A 118 -11.41 -41.41 3.89
C LYS A 118 -12.41 -40.26 3.95
N VAL A 119 -13.26 -40.19 2.94
CA VAL A 119 -14.43 -39.30 2.87
C VAL A 119 -15.65 -40.16 2.49
N PRO A 120 -16.88 -39.73 2.79
CA PRO A 120 -18.08 -40.44 2.36
C PRO A 120 -18.08 -40.64 0.84
N LYS A 121 -18.49 -41.83 0.38
CA LYS A 121 -18.65 -42.08 -1.06
C LYS A 121 -19.84 -41.24 -1.55
N GLY A 122 -19.67 -40.59 -2.69
CA GLY A 122 -20.67 -39.67 -3.21
C GLY A 122 -20.31 -39.08 -4.56
N PHE A 123 -21.23 -38.32 -5.13
CA PHE A 123 -21.07 -37.64 -6.41
C PHE A 123 -21.79 -36.29 -6.41
N PHE A 124 -21.32 -35.37 -7.25
CA PHE A 124 -21.93 -34.05 -7.48
C PHE A 124 -23.03 -34.13 -8.54
N VAL A 125 -24.10 -33.38 -8.33
CA VAL A 125 -25.28 -33.31 -9.19
C VAL A 125 -25.60 -31.85 -9.49
N LYS A 126 -25.65 -31.51 -10.78
CA LYS A 126 -26.06 -30.18 -11.27
C LYS A 126 -27.39 -30.21 -12.04
N ASN A 127 -27.80 -31.39 -12.49
CA ASN A 127 -29.09 -31.62 -13.15
C ASN A 127 -29.66 -32.98 -12.69
N ASN A 128 -30.97 -33.13 -12.73
CA ASN A 128 -31.63 -34.36 -12.27
C ASN A 128 -31.18 -35.61 -13.04
N ASP A 129 -30.77 -35.45 -14.30
CA ASP A 129 -30.30 -36.57 -15.14
C ASP A 129 -28.92 -37.12 -14.72
N SER A 130 -28.19 -36.40 -13.87
CA SER A 130 -26.87 -36.80 -13.38
C SER A 130 -26.89 -37.62 -12.09
N VAL A 131 -28.08 -37.92 -11.54
CA VAL A 131 -28.23 -38.75 -10.34
C VAL A 131 -27.93 -40.22 -10.66
N LYS A 132 -27.00 -40.83 -9.91
CA LYS A 132 -26.55 -42.22 -10.13
C LYS A 132 -27.02 -43.13 -9.01
N ASN A 133 -27.45 -44.36 -9.35
CA ASN A 133 -27.79 -45.40 -8.38
C ASN A 133 -26.58 -46.31 -8.08
N ASN A 134 -25.55 -45.79 -7.41
CA ASN A 134 -24.30 -46.52 -7.15
C ASN A 134 -23.73 -46.33 -5.72
N LEU A 135 -24.57 -45.87 -4.79
CA LEU A 135 -24.27 -45.64 -3.39
C LEU A 135 -25.09 -46.59 -2.50
N ASN A 136 -24.59 -46.84 -1.30
CA ASN A 136 -25.35 -47.55 -0.28
C ASN A 136 -26.29 -46.59 0.44
N TYR A 137 -27.56 -46.98 0.59
CA TYR A 137 -28.56 -46.18 1.30
C TYR A 137 -28.57 -46.52 2.80
N PRO A 138 -28.84 -45.55 3.69
CA PRO A 138 -29.30 -44.19 3.40
C PRO A 138 -28.21 -43.24 2.87
N VAL A 139 -28.61 -42.24 2.09
CA VAL A 139 -27.73 -41.16 1.58
C VAL A 139 -28.19 -39.81 2.11
N ILE A 140 -27.27 -38.87 2.27
CA ILE A 140 -27.53 -37.47 2.60
C ILE A 140 -27.31 -36.58 1.37
N ILE A 141 -28.27 -35.69 1.11
CA ILE A 141 -28.23 -34.71 0.02
C ILE A 141 -28.01 -33.33 0.64
N LYS A 142 -26.97 -32.62 0.21
CA LYS A 142 -26.62 -31.29 0.75
C LYS A 142 -26.16 -30.32 -0.34
N PRO A 143 -26.31 -29.00 -0.15
CA PRO A 143 -25.76 -28.03 -1.10
C PRO A 143 -24.23 -28.08 -1.15
N ASN A 144 -23.67 -28.03 -2.36
CA ASN A 144 -22.23 -28.19 -2.54
C ASN A 144 -21.43 -26.99 -2.00
N PHE A 145 -21.92 -25.77 -2.24
CA PHE A 145 -21.19 -24.53 -1.99
C PHE A 145 -21.63 -23.76 -0.72
N GLU A 146 -22.49 -24.33 0.12
CA GLU A 146 -23.02 -23.62 1.29
C GLU A 146 -22.34 -24.04 2.60
N GLY A 147 -22.15 -23.11 3.53
CA GLY A 147 -21.66 -23.39 4.88
C GLY A 147 -22.79 -23.47 5.91
N SER A 148 -22.42 -23.55 7.19
CA SER A 148 -23.33 -23.39 8.33
C SER A 148 -24.60 -24.28 8.32
N SER A 149 -24.50 -25.46 7.70
CA SER A 149 -25.62 -26.41 7.53
C SER A 149 -26.82 -25.85 6.74
N LYS A 150 -26.65 -24.76 5.98
CA LYS A 150 -27.69 -24.23 5.08
C LYS A 150 -28.18 -25.32 4.13
N GLY A 151 -29.51 -25.43 3.98
CA GLY A 151 -30.14 -26.46 3.15
C GLY A 151 -30.03 -27.90 3.67
N ILE A 152 -29.55 -28.12 4.91
CA ILE A 152 -29.52 -29.43 5.56
C ILE A 152 -30.60 -29.48 6.64
N THR A 153 -31.53 -30.43 6.50
CA THR A 153 -32.62 -30.73 7.45
C THR A 153 -32.73 -32.24 7.65
N GLN A 154 -33.64 -32.69 8.53
CA GLN A 154 -33.97 -34.11 8.67
C GLN A 154 -34.44 -34.74 7.34
N ASP A 155 -35.04 -33.95 6.45
CA ASP A 155 -35.50 -34.39 5.13
C ASP A 155 -34.36 -34.53 4.12
N SER A 156 -33.14 -34.08 4.43
CA SER A 156 -31.96 -34.26 3.58
C SER A 156 -31.50 -35.71 3.45
N ILE A 157 -32.05 -36.65 4.22
CA ILE A 157 -31.66 -38.07 4.18
C ILE A 157 -32.66 -38.89 3.38
N ALA A 158 -32.21 -39.52 2.29
CA ALA A 158 -33.00 -40.42 1.46
C ALA A 158 -32.71 -41.89 1.80
N LEU A 159 -33.75 -42.71 1.89
CA LEU A 159 -33.65 -44.14 2.21
C LEU A 159 -33.53 -45.04 0.98
N ASN A 160 -33.85 -44.52 -0.21
CA ASN A 160 -33.79 -45.25 -1.47
C ASN A 160 -33.56 -44.29 -2.65
N PHE A 161 -33.39 -44.85 -3.85
CA PHE A 161 -33.07 -44.09 -5.06
C PHE A 161 -34.18 -43.14 -5.51
N GLU A 162 -35.45 -43.52 -5.34
CA GLU A 162 -36.60 -42.69 -5.71
C GLU A 162 -36.66 -41.43 -4.82
N GLU A 163 -36.60 -41.61 -3.50
CA GLU A 163 -36.51 -40.49 -2.55
C GLU A 163 -35.31 -39.58 -2.81
N CYS A 164 -34.18 -40.14 -3.25
CA CYS A 164 -32.99 -39.37 -3.57
C CYS A 164 -33.24 -38.45 -4.78
N CYS A 165 -33.83 -38.95 -5.86
CA CYS A 165 -34.16 -38.15 -7.03
C CYS A 165 -35.12 -37.01 -6.70
N GLU A 166 -36.15 -37.26 -5.88
CA GLU A 166 -37.11 -36.25 -5.43
C GLU A 166 -36.41 -35.14 -4.64
N LYS A 167 -35.65 -35.50 -3.60
CA LYS A 167 -34.95 -34.57 -2.72
C LYS A 167 -33.88 -33.75 -3.45
N VAL A 168 -33.17 -34.36 -4.39
CA VAL A 168 -32.22 -33.65 -5.26
C VAL A 168 -32.94 -32.61 -6.10
N SER A 169 -34.06 -32.98 -6.73
CA SER A 169 -34.86 -32.07 -7.55
C SER A 169 -35.39 -30.88 -6.75
N GLU A 170 -35.84 -31.09 -5.52
CA GLU A 170 -36.27 -30.03 -4.62
C GLU A 170 -35.12 -29.11 -4.20
N LEU A 171 -33.99 -29.69 -3.79
CA LEU A 171 -32.87 -28.92 -3.30
C LEU A 171 -32.19 -28.12 -4.42
N LEU A 172 -32.12 -28.64 -5.64
CA LEU A 172 -31.60 -27.93 -6.82
C LEU A 172 -32.44 -26.71 -7.21
N LYS A 173 -33.76 -26.71 -6.95
CA LYS A 173 -34.60 -25.51 -7.17
C LYS A 173 -34.16 -24.35 -6.27
N LYS A 174 -33.69 -24.65 -5.06
CA LYS A 174 -33.24 -23.65 -4.08
C LYS A 174 -31.74 -23.34 -4.21
N TYR A 175 -30.92 -24.33 -4.57
CA TYR A 175 -29.47 -24.23 -4.71
C TYR A 175 -29.03 -24.65 -6.12
N PRO A 176 -29.23 -23.78 -7.13
CA PRO A 176 -28.99 -24.12 -8.53
C PRO A 176 -27.50 -24.31 -8.88
N ALA A 177 -26.59 -23.86 -8.01
CA ALA A 177 -25.15 -24.09 -8.14
C ALA A 177 -24.79 -25.58 -8.11
N GLY A 178 -25.60 -26.41 -7.44
CA GLY A 178 -25.48 -27.86 -7.41
C GLY A 178 -25.49 -28.44 -6.00
N VAL A 179 -25.76 -29.74 -5.92
CA VAL A 179 -25.86 -30.52 -4.69
C VAL A 179 -24.90 -31.70 -4.73
N ILE A 180 -24.52 -32.20 -3.56
CA ILE A 180 -23.72 -33.43 -3.43
C ILE A 180 -24.58 -34.49 -2.73
N VAL A 181 -24.54 -35.70 -3.28
CA VAL A 181 -25.20 -36.89 -2.73
C VAL A 181 -24.12 -37.80 -2.16
N GLU A 182 -24.21 -38.13 -0.88
CA GLU A 182 -23.19 -38.91 -0.17
C GLU A 182 -23.81 -40.00 0.69
N GLU A 183 -23.12 -41.12 0.88
CA GLU A 183 -23.51 -42.13 1.86
C GLU A 183 -23.61 -41.52 3.26
N TYR A 184 -24.72 -41.76 3.95
CA TYR A 184 -24.93 -41.26 5.30
C TYR A 184 -24.11 -42.10 6.29
N ILE A 185 -23.08 -41.49 6.87
CA ILE A 185 -22.23 -42.13 7.87
C ILE A 185 -22.90 -41.98 9.24
N GLU A 186 -23.57 -43.04 9.68
CA GLU A 186 -24.16 -43.11 11.02
C GLU A 186 -23.07 -43.25 12.08
N GLY A 187 -23.17 -42.45 13.15
CA GLY A 187 -22.24 -42.50 14.28
C GLY A 187 -22.06 -41.14 14.95
N ARG A 188 -20.84 -40.89 15.45
CA ARG A 188 -20.49 -39.72 16.27
C ARG A 188 -20.13 -38.53 15.38
N GLU A 189 -20.45 -37.32 15.84
CA GLU A 189 -20.12 -36.07 15.16
C GLU A 189 -18.98 -35.35 15.89
N ILE A 190 -17.84 -35.31 15.22
CA ILE A 190 -16.58 -34.92 15.81
C ILE A 190 -15.99 -33.74 15.05
N THR A 191 -15.42 -32.81 15.79
CA THR A 191 -14.73 -31.65 15.24
C THR A 191 -13.32 -31.53 15.81
N VAL A 192 -12.34 -31.26 14.95
CA VAL A 192 -10.93 -31.04 15.32
C VAL A 192 -10.54 -29.61 14.96
N PRO A 193 -10.41 -28.71 15.95
CA PRO A 193 -9.92 -27.35 15.70
C PRO A 193 -8.40 -27.32 15.50
N MET A 194 -7.93 -26.43 14.65
CA MET A 194 -6.53 -26.32 14.25
C MET A 194 -6.04 -24.88 14.39
N LEU A 195 -4.85 -24.67 14.97
CA LEU A 195 -4.17 -23.39 15.11
C LEU A 195 -2.70 -23.54 14.66
N GLU A 196 -2.31 -22.88 13.57
CA GLU A 196 -1.00 -23.08 12.94
C GLU A 196 0.19 -22.68 13.84
N TYR A 197 0.01 -21.65 14.66
CA TYR A 197 1.06 -21.18 15.58
C TYR A 197 1.11 -21.96 16.90
N PHE A 198 0.12 -22.84 17.16
CA PHE A 198 0.13 -23.71 18.32
C PHE A 198 1.12 -24.87 18.07
N PRO A 199 1.97 -25.26 19.05
CA PRO A 199 3.03 -26.25 18.83
C PRO A 199 2.55 -27.58 18.23
N GLU A 200 1.39 -28.06 18.69
CA GLU A 200 0.81 -29.32 18.21
C GLU A 200 -0.05 -29.17 16.96
N LEU A 201 -0.29 -27.97 16.45
CA LEU A 201 -1.18 -27.62 15.34
C LEU A 201 -2.67 -27.96 15.57
N ALA A 202 -2.98 -29.17 16.04
CA ALA A 202 -4.33 -29.60 16.42
C ALA A 202 -4.59 -29.27 17.89
N LEU A 203 -5.81 -28.82 18.17
CA LEU A 203 -6.38 -28.72 19.51
C LEU A 203 -7.18 -29.98 19.84
N ASP A 204 -7.62 -30.08 21.09
CA ASP A 204 -8.39 -31.23 21.55
C ASP A 204 -9.71 -31.39 20.78
N ILE A 205 -10.05 -32.66 20.56
CA ILE A 205 -11.26 -33.06 19.85
C ILE A 205 -12.49 -32.59 20.64
N VAL A 206 -13.44 -32.00 19.91
CA VAL A 206 -14.76 -31.62 20.44
C VAL A 206 -15.80 -32.51 19.79
N GLU A 207 -16.55 -33.24 20.60
CA GLU A 207 -17.72 -34.00 20.14
C GLU A 207 -18.99 -33.20 20.39
N ASN A 208 -19.87 -33.12 19.39
CA ASN A 208 -21.21 -32.59 19.56
C ASN A 208 -22.23 -33.74 19.62
N THR A 209 -22.97 -33.80 20.72
CA THR A 209 -24.06 -34.76 20.92
C THR A 209 -25.40 -34.02 20.94
N PHE A 210 -26.41 -34.64 20.34
CA PHE A 210 -27.74 -34.08 20.18
C PHE A 210 -28.75 -34.98 20.89
N ASP A 211 -29.56 -34.41 21.78
CA ASP A 211 -30.67 -35.12 22.42
C ASP A 211 -31.83 -35.24 21.42
N ILE A 212 -31.70 -36.20 20.49
CA ILE A 212 -32.61 -36.39 19.36
C ILE A 212 -34.02 -36.77 19.79
N GLU A 213 -34.18 -37.44 20.93
CA GLU A 213 -35.49 -37.80 21.47
C GLU A 213 -36.25 -36.56 21.94
N LYS A 214 -35.56 -35.64 22.60
CA LYS A 214 -36.15 -34.38 23.11
C LYS A 214 -36.60 -33.43 22.00
N ILE A 215 -35.97 -33.50 20.82
CA ILE A 215 -36.32 -32.69 19.65
C ILE A 215 -37.08 -33.49 18.58
N ASN A 216 -37.44 -34.75 18.85
CA ASN A 216 -38.15 -35.66 17.95
C ASN A 216 -37.48 -35.81 16.56
N TYR A 217 -36.16 -35.86 16.54
CA TYR A 217 -35.38 -36.02 15.30
C TYR A 217 -35.10 -37.48 15.01
N LYS A 218 -35.18 -37.84 13.72
CA LYS A 218 -34.97 -39.22 13.26
C LYS A 218 -33.50 -39.54 13.05
N TYR A 219 -32.70 -38.54 12.69
CA TYR A 219 -31.30 -38.74 12.33
C TYR A 219 -30.39 -37.82 13.14
N ASN A 220 -29.21 -38.36 13.50
CA ASN A 220 -28.21 -37.67 14.28
C ASN A 220 -27.38 -36.72 13.40
N ILE A 221 -27.97 -35.61 12.97
CA ILE A 221 -27.32 -34.59 12.12
C ILE A 221 -27.39 -33.20 12.74
N TYR A 222 -26.30 -32.43 12.63
CA TYR A 222 -26.27 -31.02 12.99
C TYR A 222 -26.89 -30.15 11.90
N ASP A 223 -28.21 -30.22 11.81
CA ASP A 223 -28.99 -29.49 10.82
C ASP A 223 -29.04 -27.98 11.05
N TYR A 224 -29.60 -27.26 10.08
CA TYR A 224 -29.69 -25.80 10.08
C TYR A 224 -30.39 -25.24 11.34
N THR A 225 -31.47 -25.88 11.78
CA THR A 225 -32.27 -25.46 12.94
C THR A 225 -31.51 -25.58 14.25
N ILE A 226 -30.80 -26.69 14.48
CA ILE A 226 -29.95 -26.84 15.66
C ILE A 226 -28.81 -25.80 15.61
N LYS A 227 -28.21 -25.56 14.44
CA LYS A 227 -27.04 -24.66 14.29
C LYS A 227 -27.38 -23.17 14.44
N ARG A 228 -28.63 -22.78 14.17
CA ARG A 228 -29.18 -21.45 14.50
C ARG A 228 -29.45 -21.24 15.99
N GLY A 229 -29.33 -22.30 16.79
CA GLY A 229 -29.45 -22.24 18.24
C GLY A 229 -30.87 -22.29 18.77
N GLU A 230 -31.85 -22.64 17.93
CA GLU A 230 -33.25 -22.83 18.33
C GLU A 230 -33.40 -23.97 19.35
N TYR A 231 -32.51 -24.98 19.27
CA TYR A 231 -32.44 -26.12 20.17
C TYR A 231 -31.13 -26.18 20.97
N ASN A 232 -30.53 -25.04 21.31
CA ASN A 232 -29.26 -24.98 22.07
C ASN A 232 -29.27 -25.80 23.38
N ASN A 233 -30.44 -25.94 24.02
CA ASN A 233 -30.61 -26.73 25.25
C ASN A 233 -30.57 -28.26 25.03
N CYS A 234 -30.42 -28.70 23.77
CA CYS A 234 -30.40 -30.08 23.34
C CYS A 234 -29.06 -30.46 22.69
N VAL A 235 -28.12 -29.52 22.59
CA VAL A 235 -26.75 -29.75 22.11
C VAL A 235 -25.81 -29.78 23.31
N LYS A 236 -25.00 -30.83 23.42
CA LYS A 236 -23.90 -30.91 24.39
C LYS A 236 -22.60 -31.11 23.65
N SER A 237 -21.67 -30.17 23.84
CA SER A 237 -20.29 -30.32 23.39
C SER A 237 -19.48 -30.97 24.52
N SER A 238 -18.93 -32.15 24.25
CA SER A 238 -18.13 -32.93 25.19
C SER A 238 -16.64 -32.73 24.92
N ILE A 239 -15.88 -32.39 25.97
CA ILE A 239 -14.42 -32.28 25.96
C ILE A 239 -13.86 -32.56 27.38
N PRO A 240 -12.82 -33.41 27.53
CA PRO A 240 -12.26 -34.31 26.53
C PRO A 240 -13.28 -35.39 26.11
N THR A 241 -13.10 -35.97 24.92
CA THR A 241 -13.93 -37.08 24.44
C THR A 241 -13.52 -38.41 25.06
N ASP A 242 -14.43 -39.40 25.10
CA ASP A 242 -14.17 -40.76 25.58
C ASP A 242 -13.67 -41.71 24.47
N LEU A 243 -13.05 -41.17 23.41
CA LEU A 243 -12.57 -41.94 22.27
C LEU A 243 -11.41 -42.88 22.66
N PRO A 244 -11.30 -44.07 22.05
CA PRO A 244 -10.08 -44.87 22.12
C PRO A 244 -8.88 -44.06 21.62
N LYS A 245 -7.75 -44.13 22.34
CA LYS A 245 -6.56 -43.31 22.04
C LYS A 245 -6.03 -43.49 20.62
N ASP A 246 -6.03 -44.72 20.11
CA ASP A 246 -5.60 -45.05 18.75
C ASP A 246 -6.50 -44.37 17.69
N VAL A 247 -7.79 -44.25 17.96
CA VAL A 247 -8.76 -43.57 17.09
C VAL A 247 -8.55 -42.06 17.14
N GLU A 248 -8.37 -41.50 18.34
CA GLU A 248 -8.07 -40.08 18.55
C GLU A 248 -6.77 -39.66 17.84
N GLU A 249 -5.68 -40.40 18.05
CA GLU A 249 -4.39 -40.15 17.42
C GLU A 249 -4.50 -40.20 15.88
N LYS A 250 -5.20 -41.19 15.35
CA LYS A 250 -5.44 -41.32 13.90
C LYS A 250 -6.22 -40.11 13.35
N ILE A 251 -7.28 -39.68 14.03
CA ILE A 251 -8.08 -38.53 13.62
C ILE A 251 -7.21 -37.26 13.57
N ILE A 252 -6.43 -37.03 14.63
CA ILE A 252 -5.53 -35.88 14.73
C ILE A 252 -4.47 -35.92 13.62
N GLU A 253 -3.87 -37.08 13.36
CA GLU A 253 -2.87 -37.24 12.29
C GLU A 253 -3.47 -36.94 10.91
N ASP A 254 -4.65 -37.48 10.61
CA ASP A 254 -5.36 -37.21 9.36
C ASP A 254 -5.67 -35.71 9.22
N CYS A 255 -6.14 -35.03 10.28
CA CYS A 255 -6.38 -33.59 10.26
C CYS A 255 -5.09 -32.79 10.01
N LYS A 256 -3.98 -33.13 10.67
CA LYS A 256 -2.66 -32.50 10.46
C LYS A 256 -2.19 -32.70 9.03
N ARG A 257 -2.41 -33.90 8.45
CA ARG A 257 -2.09 -34.22 7.05
C ARG A 257 -2.91 -33.38 6.08
N ILE A 258 -4.23 -33.28 6.28
CA ILE A 258 -5.13 -32.46 5.45
C ILE A 258 -4.73 -30.98 5.52
N PHE A 259 -4.48 -30.47 6.73
CA PHE A 259 -4.11 -29.06 6.94
C PHE A 259 -2.88 -28.66 6.10
N LYS A 260 -1.85 -29.52 6.10
CA LYS A 260 -0.63 -29.32 5.32
C LYS A 260 -0.81 -29.54 3.82
N LEU A 261 -1.51 -30.62 3.44
CA LEU A 261 -1.73 -31.00 2.04
C LEU A 261 -2.43 -29.89 1.26
N MET A 262 -3.47 -29.32 1.84
CA MET A 262 -4.29 -28.28 1.22
C MET A 262 -3.73 -26.87 1.44
N ASN A 263 -2.63 -26.73 2.20
CA ASN A 263 -1.99 -25.46 2.52
C ASN A 263 -2.92 -24.45 3.22
N TYR A 264 -3.66 -24.92 4.24
CA TYR A 264 -4.44 -24.03 5.12
C TYR A 264 -3.50 -23.11 5.91
N ASN A 265 -3.98 -21.91 6.23
CA ASN A 265 -3.20 -20.92 6.96
C ASN A 265 -3.92 -20.45 8.22
N ASP A 266 -3.10 -20.22 9.25
CA ASP A 266 -3.39 -19.60 10.53
C ASP A 266 -4.32 -20.41 11.46
N PHE A 267 -5.50 -20.80 10.99
CA PHE A 267 -6.47 -21.59 11.75
C PHE A 267 -7.51 -22.25 10.84
N ALA A 268 -8.08 -23.36 11.30
CA ALA A 268 -9.17 -24.05 10.62
C ALA A 268 -9.91 -24.97 11.59
N ARG A 269 -10.95 -25.64 11.10
CA ARG A 269 -11.72 -26.62 11.85
C ARG A 269 -12.16 -27.76 10.94
N ALA A 270 -11.75 -28.98 11.25
CA ALA A 270 -12.18 -30.17 10.52
C ALA A 270 -13.46 -30.74 11.13
N ASP A 271 -14.46 -31.05 10.31
CA ASP A 271 -15.67 -31.75 10.71
C ASP A 271 -15.63 -33.20 10.17
N ILE A 272 -15.90 -34.16 11.06
CA ILE A 272 -15.67 -35.59 10.84
C ILE A 272 -16.87 -36.38 11.34
N ARG A 273 -17.25 -37.40 10.57
CA ARG A 273 -18.15 -38.46 11.03
C ARG A 273 -17.34 -39.69 11.42
N LEU A 274 -17.51 -40.14 12.65
CA LEU A 274 -16.91 -41.39 13.12
C LEU A 274 -17.98 -42.47 13.09
N SER A 275 -17.78 -43.50 12.26
CA SER A 275 -18.75 -44.60 12.15
C SER A 275 -18.82 -45.42 13.45
N LYS A 276 -19.85 -46.28 13.56
CA LYS A 276 -19.98 -47.25 14.67
C LYS A 276 -18.75 -48.16 14.84
N ASP A 277 -18.00 -48.40 13.76
CA ASP A 277 -16.77 -49.19 13.74
C ASP A 277 -15.51 -48.35 14.01
N ASN A 278 -15.65 -47.13 14.52
CA ASN A 278 -14.57 -46.18 14.78
C ASN A 278 -13.73 -45.81 13.54
N ILE A 279 -14.34 -45.81 12.34
CA ILE A 279 -13.68 -45.36 11.11
C ILE A 279 -14.00 -43.88 10.89
N PRO A 280 -12.99 -42.97 10.88
CA PRO A 280 -13.23 -41.56 10.64
C PRO A 280 -13.43 -41.28 9.15
N TYR A 281 -14.49 -40.53 8.84
CA TYR A 281 -14.81 -40.01 7.51
C TYR A 281 -14.79 -38.48 7.56
N PHE A 282 -13.85 -37.89 6.84
CA PHE A 282 -13.74 -36.46 6.74
C PHE A 282 -14.91 -35.87 5.94
N ILE A 283 -15.57 -34.85 6.51
CA ILE A 283 -16.75 -34.22 5.92
C ILE A 283 -16.38 -32.92 5.22
N GLU A 284 -15.77 -32.00 5.95
CA GLU A 284 -15.35 -30.68 5.45
C GLU A 284 -14.29 -30.05 6.37
N MET A 285 -13.52 -29.11 5.83
CA MET A 285 -12.71 -28.19 6.62
C MET A 285 -13.35 -26.82 6.54
N ASN A 286 -13.49 -26.15 7.67
CA ASN A 286 -13.86 -24.74 7.72
C ASN A 286 -12.59 -23.88 7.97
N PRO A 287 -12.17 -23.04 7.01
CA PRO A 287 -10.99 -22.16 7.09
C PRO A 287 -11.28 -20.80 7.76
N LEU A 288 -12.56 -20.50 8.02
CA LEU A 288 -13.03 -19.32 8.77
C LEU A 288 -14.00 -19.76 9.89
N PRO A 289 -13.57 -20.64 10.81
CA PRO A 289 -14.45 -21.13 11.86
C PRO A 289 -14.86 -20.01 12.83
N SER A 290 -16.05 -20.16 13.43
CA SER A 290 -16.55 -19.23 14.41
C SER A 290 -15.60 -19.06 15.60
N LEU A 291 -15.33 -17.80 15.95
CA LEU A 291 -14.56 -17.38 17.14
C LEU A 291 -15.47 -17.11 18.35
N HIS A 292 -16.72 -17.58 18.34
CA HIS A 292 -17.63 -17.42 19.48
C HIS A 292 -17.11 -18.25 20.68
N PRO A 293 -17.20 -17.79 21.95
CA PRO A 293 -16.66 -18.51 23.11
C PRO A 293 -17.18 -19.94 23.32
N LYS A 294 -18.37 -20.25 22.78
CA LYS A 294 -18.99 -21.59 22.80
C LYS A 294 -18.72 -22.42 21.55
N ALA A 295 -18.01 -21.87 20.55
CA ALA A 295 -17.66 -22.61 19.34
C ALA A 295 -16.53 -23.61 19.64
N SER A 296 -16.48 -24.70 18.87
CA SER A 296 -15.54 -25.79 19.08
C SER A 296 -14.07 -25.35 19.06
N LEU A 297 -13.69 -24.35 18.25
CA LEU A 297 -12.34 -23.79 18.29
C LEU A 297 -11.97 -23.23 19.67
N MET A 298 -12.88 -22.48 20.27
CA MET A 298 -12.64 -21.85 21.58
C MET A 298 -12.76 -22.86 22.73
N LEU A 299 -13.64 -23.86 22.60
CA LEU A 299 -13.74 -24.96 23.57
C LEU A 299 -12.48 -25.83 23.57
N GLY A 300 -12.00 -26.24 22.39
CA GLY A 300 -10.76 -27.00 22.23
C GLY A 300 -9.55 -26.24 22.76
N ALA A 301 -9.46 -24.94 22.44
CA ALA A 301 -8.40 -24.07 22.93
C ALA A 301 -8.41 -23.96 24.47
N LYS A 302 -9.59 -23.79 25.08
CA LYS A 302 -9.72 -23.68 26.53
C LYS A 302 -9.29 -24.95 27.26
N ASN A 303 -9.55 -26.13 26.70
CA ASN A 303 -9.18 -27.40 27.33
C ASN A 303 -7.66 -27.58 27.40
N VAL A 304 -6.93 -27.08 26.40
CA VAL A 304 -5.45 -27.04 26.39
C VAL A 304 -4.86 -25.82 27.10
N GLY A 305 -5.69 -25.05 27.83
CA GLY A 305 -5.26 -23.92 28.66
C GLY A 305 -5.07 -22.59 27.92
N LEU A 306 -5.60 -22.43 26.71
CA LEU A 306 -5.57 -21.17 25.97
C LEU A 306 -6.83 -20.34 26.25
N GLU A 307 -6.65 -19.08 26.62
CA GLU A 307 -7.75 -18.13 26.74
C GLU A 307 -8.12 -17.54 25.38
N TYR A 308 -9.26 -16.84 25.31
CA TYR A 308 -9.76 -16.21 24.07
C TYR A 308 -8.67 -15.38 23.36
N LYS A 309 -7.97 -14.53 24.13
CA LYS A 309 -6.89 -13.68 23.63
C LYS A 309 -5.71 -14.48 23.06
N ASP A 310 -5.43 -15.67 23.59
CA ASP A 310 -4.31 -16.49 23.17
C ASP A 310 -4.59 -17.13 21.81
N VAL A 311 -5.84 -17.49 21.53
CA VAL A 311 -6.29 -17.94 20.20
C VAL A 311 -6.11 -16.81 19.18
N ILE A 312 -6.60 -15.61 19.48
CA ILE A 312 -6.43 -14.43 18.62
C ILE A 312 -4.93 -14.14 18.39
N ASN A 313 -4.13 -14.26 19.44
CA ASN A 313 -2.69 -14.05 19.37
C ASN A 313 -1.99 -15.08 18.47
N ASN A 314 -2.40 -16.35 18.53
CA ASN A 314 -1.89 -17.42 17.66
C ASN A 314 -2.17 -17.12 16.19
N ILE A 315 -3.40 -16.73 15.86
CA ILE A 315 -3.81 -16.38 14.48
C ILE A 315 -2.97 -15.22 13.95
N ILE A 316 -2.82 -14.14 14.74
CA ILE A 316 -2.02 -12.97 14.36
C ILE A 316 -0.54 -13.34 14.17
N HIS A 317 0.03 -14.12 15.08
CA HIS A 317 1.45 -14.50 14.99
C HIS A 317 1.74 -15.41 13.80
N SER A 318 0.84 -16.33 13.49
CA SER A 318 0.92 -17.14 12.28
C SER A 318 0.99 -16.26 11.03
N ALA A 319 0.06 -15.31 10.89
CA ALA A 319 0.02 -14.40 9.76
C ALA A 319 1.27 -13.51 9.67
N ILE A 320 1.75 -12.97 10.80
CA ILE A 320 2.99 -12.17 10.86
C ILE A 320 4.20 -12.98 10.37
N LYS A 321 4.32 -14.24 10.81
CA LYS A 321 5.42 -15.13 10.43
C LYS A 321 5.36 -15.47 8.95
N ARG A 322 4.19 -15.88 8.46
CA ARG A 322 3.93 -16.25 7.06
C ARG A 322 4.21 -15.11 6.08
N THR A 323 3.88 -13.88 6.46
CA THR A 323 4.00 -12.70 5.58
C THR A 323 5.29 -11.90 5.78
N ASN A 324 6.16 -12.32 6.71
CA ASN A 324 7.37 -11.60 7.09
C ASN A 324 7.11 -10.12 7.50
N LEU A 325 5.96 -9.87 8.13
CA LEU A 325 5.46 -8.51 8.39
C LEU A 325 6.39 -7.69 9.30
N LYS A 326 7.13 -8.33 10.21
CA LYS A 326 8.12 -7.63 11.05
C LYS A 326 9.22 -6.97 10.22
N ALA A 327 9.65 -7.59 9.12
CA ALA A 327 10.63 -6.99 8.20
C ALA A 327 10.01 -5.84 7.40
N ILE A 328 8.77 -6.01 6.90
CA ILE A 328 8.02 -4.98 6.17
C ILE A 328 7.82 -3.73 7.03
N ILE A 329 7.33 -3.90 8.27
CA ILE A 329 7.12 -2.80 9.22
C ILE A 329 8.46 -2.18 9.64
N ARG A 330 9.52 -2.97 9.84
CA ARG A 330 10.84 -2.43 10.18
C ARG A 330 11.42 -1.58 9.06
N ASN A 331 11.23 -1.98 7.79
CA ASN A 331 11.64 -1.21 6.62
C ASN A 331 10.78 0.05 6.46
N SER A 332 9.46 -0.05 6.63
CA SER A 332 8.54 1.09 6.61
C SER A 332 8.84 2.09 7.73
N LYS A 333 9.03 1.62 8.96
CA LYS A 333 9.43 2.47 10.11
C LYS A 333 10.86 2.98 10.01
N LYS A 334 11.76 2.32 9.30
CA LYS A 334 13.09 2.86 8.98
C LYS A 334 12.91 4.06 8.04
N GLN A 335 12.09 3.93 7.00
CA GLN A 335 11.69 5.04 6.12
C GLN A 335 10.92 6.15 6.86
N GLU A 336 10.09 5.82 7.86
CA GLU A 336 9.32 6.77 8.66
C GLU A 336 10.17 7.44 9.76
N LYS A 337 11.15 6.75 10.34
CA LYS A 337 12.17 7.37 11.21
C LYS A 337 13.06 8.32 10.42
N LEU A 338 13.37 7.99 9.17
CA LEU A 338 14.04 8.89 8.23
C LEU A 338 13.19 10.12 7.90
N LYS A 339 11.85 10.05 7.97
CA LYS A 339 10.97 11.25 7.92
C LYS A 339 11.05 12.14 9.17
N ASN A 340 11.37 11.60 10.35
CA ASN A 340 11.29 12.32 11.63
C ASN A 340 12.64 12.84 12.16
N LYS A 341 13.71 12.72 11.38
CA LYS A 341 15.03 13.26 11.71
C LYS A 341 15.63 13.97 10.50
N GLN A 342 14.91 14.96 9.97
CA GLN A 342 15.50 15.85 8.97
C GLN A 342 16.61 16.64 9.65
N ASN A 343 17.81 16.66 9.04
CA ASN A 343 18.89 17.51 9.51
C ASN A 343 18.47 18.98 9.40
N LYS A 344 19.07 19.83 10.23
CA LYS A 344 18.77 21.25 10.27
C LYS A 344 19.04 21.91 8.91
N THR A 345 18.19 22.85 8.56
CA THR A 345 18.43 23.77 7.43
C THR A 345 19.66 24.63 7.68
N LEU A 346 20.16 25.28 6.63
CA LEU A 346 21.30 26.19 6.68
C LEU A 346 21.13 27.27 7.77
N ARG A 347 19.94 27.87 7.85
CA ARG A 347 19.61 28.92 8.83
C ARG A 347 19.48 28.40 10.25
N GLU A 348 18.97 27.19 10.45
CA GLU A 348 18.89 26.55 11.76
C GLU A 348 20.27 26.16 12.31
N GLU A 349 21.27 26.00 11.43
CA GLU A 349 22.70 25.92 11.81
C GLU A 349 23.36 27.29 12.04
N GLY A 350 22.61 28.38 11.87
CA GLY A 350 23.08 29.75 12.09
C GLY A 350 23.78 30.39 10.90
N ILE A 351 23.74 29.77 9.71
CA ILE A 351 24.30 30.34 8.48
C ILE A 351 23.19 31.06 7.71
N ILE A 352 23.32 32.38 7.58
CA ILE A 352 22.37 33.22 6.86
C ILE A 352 22.98 33.61 5.52
N THR A 353 22.26 33.33 4.43
CA THR A 353 22.61 33.74 3.06
C THR A 353 21.63 34.81 2.56
N GLY A 354 22.14 35.80 1.84
CA GLY A 354 21.34 36.89 1.28
C GLY A 354 20.81 37.90 2.31
N TYR A 355 20.12 38.93 1.83
CA TYR A 355 19.62 40.04 2.66
C TYR A 355 18.09 40.06 2.81
N TYR A 356 17.34 39.49 1.87
CA TYR A 356 15.88 39.47 1.97
C TYR A 356 15.42 38.51 3.07
N LYS A 357 14.29 38.84 3.71
CA LYS A 357 13.65 37.94 4.66
C LYS A 357 13.04 36.75 3.91
N THR A 358 13.04 35.59 4.54
CA THR A 358 12.33 34.41 4.02
C THR A 358 10.83 34.56 4.25
N GLY A 359 10.03 33.73 3.56
CA GLY A 359 8.67 33.44 3.98
C GLY A 359 8.64 32.61 5.27
N GLU A 360 7.43 32.22 5.68
CA GLU A 360 7.19 31.49 6.94
C GLU A 360 7.91 30.15 6.96
N PHE A 361 7.86 29.42 5.84
CA PHE A 361 8.41 28.07 5.73
C PHE A 361 9.83 28.06 5.16
N ASN A 362 10.31 29.20 4.66
CA ASN A 362 11.53 29.30 3.86
C ASN A 362 11.55 28.22 2.77
N ALA A 363 10.49 28.17 1.97
CA ALA A 363 10.24 27.13 0.99
C ALA A 363 9.47 27.66 -0.21
N ILE A 364 9.51 26.93 -1.34
CA ILE A 364 8.78 27.30 -2.55
C ILE A 364 7.26 27.44 -2.32
N THR A 365 6.75 26.72 -1.33
CA THR A 365 5.35 26.74 -0.86
C THR A 365 4.95 28.01 -0.12
N ASP A 366 5.90 28.92 0.19
CA ASP A 366 5.58 30.28 0.63
C ASP A 366 4.90 31.09 -0.49
N VAL A 367 5.09 30.71 -1.76
CA VAL A 367 4.29 31.23 -2.87
C VAL A 367 2.89 30.61 -2.78
N LYS A 368 1.89 31.45 -2.53
CA LYS A 368 0.54 31.03 -2.19
C LYS A 368 -0.04 30.08 -3.23
N GLY A 369 -0.50 28.91 -2.75
CA GLY A 369 -1.17 27.90 -3.57
C GLY A 369 -0.23 26.83 -4.15
N VAL A 370 1.08 27.04 -4.08
CA VAL A 370 2.08 26.04 -4.46
C VAL A 370 2.12 24.92 -3.42
N MET A 371 2.14 23.68 -3.87
CA MET A 371 2.23 22.49 -3.01
C MET A 371 3.37 21.58 -3.47
N VAL A 372 3.99 20.88 -2.52
CA VAL A 372 5.07 19.92 -2.82
C VAL A 372 4.81 18.59 -2.14
N GLY A 373 5.02 17.50 -2.88
CA GLY A 373 4.87 16.12 -2.39
C GLY A 373 5.96 15.18 -2.92
N HIS A 374 6.15 14.04 -2.24
CA HIS A 374 7.26 13.12 -2.49
C HIS A 374 6.83 11.64 -2.42
N SER A 375 7.39 10.81 -3.29
CA SER A 375 7.51 9.36 -3.09
C SER A 375 8.99 8.98 -3.05
N THR A 376 9.45 8.38 -1.96
CA THR A 376 10.87 8.07 -1.67
C THR A 376 11.08 6.55 -1.67
N HIS A 377 12.04 6.07 -2.46
CA HIS A 377 12.50 4.68 -2.47
C HIS A 377 13.91 4.56 -1.91
N MET A 378 14.03 3.91 -0.76
CA MET A 378 15.30 3.58 -0.12
C MET A 378 15.22 2.16 0.41
N ASN A 379 15.60 1.21 -0.45
CA ASN A 379 15.44 -0.22 -0.19
C ASN A 379 16.70 -0.98 -0.60
N ASP A 380 17.04 -2.01 0.15
CA ASP A 380 18.03 -2.99 -0.25
C ASP A 380 17.27 -4.18 -0.87
N VAL A 381 17.68 -4.61 -2.05
CA VAL A 381 16.93 -5.58 -2.85
C VAL A 381 17.85 -6.65 -3.44
N VAL A 382 17.25 -7.76 -3.86
CA VAL A 382 17.93 -8.84 -4.57
C VAL A 382 17.37 -8.89 -5.99
N ILE A 383 18.24 -8.84 -7.00
CA ILE A 383 17.84 -9.01 -8.40
C ILE A 383 17.45 -10.48 -8.59
N PRO A 384 16.18 -10.81 -8.91
CA PRO A 384 15.72 -12.20 -8.95
C PRO A 384 16.50 -13.09 -9.91
N GLU A 385 16.93 -12.54 -11.05
CA GLU A 385 17.61 -13.27 -12.12
C GLU A 385 19.05 -13.65 -11.76
N THR A 386 19.74 -12.82 -10.97
CA THR A 386 21.17 -13.00 -10.66
C THR A 386 21.44 -13.37 -9.20
N GLY A 387 20.48 -13.14 -8.30
CA GLY A 387 20.69 -13.22 -6.85
C GLY A 387 21.57 -12.09 -6.29
N GLU A 388 21.96 -11.10 -7.10
CA GLU A 388 22.81 -9.99 -6.71
C GLU A 388 22.08 -9.07 -5.73
N LYS A 389 22.72 -8.79 -4.59
CA LYS A 389 22.22 -7.79 -3.62
C LYS A 389 22.62 -6.39 -4.07
N THR A 390 21.64 -5.50 -4.16
CA THR A 390 21.84 -4.13 -4.61
C THR A 390 20.93 -3.16 -3.85
N LYS A 391 20.98 -1.87 -4.20
CA LYS A 391 20.29 -0.80 -3.49
C LYS A 391 19.52 0.11 -4.45
N ILE A 392 18.27 0.35 -4.09
CA ILE A 392 17.43 1.36 -4.72
C ILE A 392 17.50 2.62 -3.85
N ARG A 393 17.84 3.74 -4.47
CA ARG A 393 17.95 5.07 -3.85
C ARG A 393 17.38 6.11 -4.82
N SER A 394 16.06 6.17 -4.96
CA SER A 394 15.42 7.01 -5.96
C SER A 394 14.05 7.50 -5.51
N GLY A 395 13.32 8.20 -6.37
CA GLY A 395 11.94 8.58 -6.08
C GLY A 395 11.35 9.58 -7.08
N VAL A 396 10.25 10.19 -6.67
CA VAL A 396 9.51 11.20 -7.43
C VAL A 396 9.18 12.37 -6.51
N THR A 397 9.36 13.60 -7.00
CA THR A 397 8.88 14.82 -6.35
C THR A 397 7.87 15.50 -7.27
N ALA A 398 6.72 15.91 -6.72
CA ALA A 398 5.70 16.66 -7.43
C ALA A 398 5.65 18.09 -6.90
N ILE A 399 5.70 19.08 -7.80
CA ILE A 399 5.42 20.49 -7.52
C ILE A 399 4.09 20.82 -8.20
N ILE A 400 3.07 21.15 -7.42
CA ILE A 400 1.74 21.50 -7.90
C ILE A 400 1.61 23.03 -7.85
N PRO A 401 1.60 23.74 -9.00
CA PRO A 401 1.61 25.20 -9.04
C PRO A 401 0.33 25.85 -8.50
N ALA A 402 -0.81 25.19 -8.68
CA ALA A 402 -2.12 25.61 -8.22
C ALA A 402 -3.04 24.40 -8.06
N LYS A 403 -4.11 24.55 -7.26
CA LYS A 403 -5.11 23.49 -7.00
C LYS A 403 -5.63 22.82 -8.30
N ASP A 404 -5.81 23.61 -9.35
CA ASP A 404 -6.21 23.14 -10.67
C ASP A 404 -5.41 23.83 -11.78
N VAL A 405 -4.19 23.35 -12.02
CA VAL A 405 -3.28 23.87 -13.06
C VAL A 405 -3.75 23.60 -14.49
N TYR A 406 -4.63 22.62 -14.69
CA TYR A 406 -5.14 22.31 -16.02
C TYR A 406 -6.20 23.32 -16.44
N GLU A 407 -7.21 23.55 -15.58
CA GLU A 407 -8.28 24.49 -15.86
C GLU A 407 -7.83 25.96 -15.66
N THR A 408 -6.83 26.20 -14.80
CA THR A 408 -6.21 27.52 -14.58
C THR A 408 -4.76 27.52 -15.04
N ARG A 409 -4.50 28.05 -16.23
CA ARG A 409 -3.15 28.17 -16.78
C ARG A 409 -2.38 29.27 -16.07
N LEU A 410 -1.10 29.00 -15.81
CA LEU A 410 -0.15 29.92 -15.19
C LEU A 410 0.98 30.27 -16.15
N MET A 411 1.43 31.52 -16.15
CA MET A 411 2.56 31.94 -16.99
C MET A 411 3.82 31.20 -16.55
N ALA A 412 4.58 30.69 -17.52
CA ALA A 412 5.82 29.96 -17.29
C ALA A 412 6.90 30.33 -18.31
N GLY A 413 8.15 30.08 -17.94
CA GLY A 413 9.33 30.25 -18.77
C GLY A 413 10.46 29.32 -18.30
N GLY A 414 11.55 29.27 -19.05
CA GLY A 414 12.67 28.40 -18.73
C GLY A 414 14.00 28.88 -19.27
N PHE A 415 15.08 28.27 -18.79
CA PHE A 415 16.44 28.52 -19.25
C PHE A 415 17.28 27.26 -19.10
N VAL A 416 17.95 26.86 -20.18
CA VAL A 416 18.93 25.78 -20.19
C VAL A 416 20.31 26.40 -20.06
N LEU A 417 20.97 26.21 -18.92
CA LEU A 417 22.34 26.67 -18.72
C LEU A 417 23.33 25.67 -19.35
N ASN A 418 23.12 24.38 -19.10
CA ASN A 418 23.77 23.29 -19.84
C ASN A 418 22.74 22.16 -20.10
N GLY A 419 22.67 21.69 -21.35
CA GLY A 419 21.59 20.84 -21.86
C GLY A 419 21.84 19.34 -21.81
N ILE A 420 22.87 18.87 -21.09
CA ILE A 420 23.13 17.43 -20.91
C ILE A 420 22.27 16.89 -19.75
N GLY A 421 20.95 16.99 -19.92
CA GLY A 421 19.90 16.55 -19.01
C GLY A 421 18.53 16.67 -19.68
N GLU A 422 17.48 16.15 -19.04
CA GLU A 422 16.13 16.13 -19.62
C GLU A 422 15.12 16.96 -18.81
N MET A 423 14.26 17.67 -19.53
CA MET A 423 13.03 18.27 -19.02
C MET A 423 11.94 18.15 -20.08
N ALA A 424 11.22 17.02 -20.05
CA ALA A 424 10.08 16.79 -20.91
C ALA A 424 9.06 17.93 -20.73
N GLY A 425 8.42 18.34 -21.82
CA GLY A 425 7.43 19.43 -21.84
C GLY A 425 8.02 20.85 -21.87
N MET A 426 9.34 21.03 -21.76
CA MET A 426 9.96 22.36 -21.83
C MET A 426 9.68 23.08 -23.15
N THR A 427 9.63 22.36 -24.28
CA THR A 427 9.32 22.94 -25.59
C THR A 427 7.93 23.58 -25.61
N GLN A 428 6.93 22.94 -25.00
CA GLN A 428 5.60 23.51 -24.83
C GLN A 428 5.64 24.74 -23.92
N VAL A 429 6.36 24.69 -22.80
CA VAL A 429 6.46 25.83 -21.88
C VAL A 429 7.06 27.06 -22.58
N LEU A 430 8.07 26.87 -23.43
CA LEU A 430 8.73 27.97 -24.14
C LEU A 430 7.90 28.52 -25.32
N GLU A 431 7.09 27.68 -25.98
CA GLU A 431 6.27 28.09 -27.13
C GLU A 431 4.92 28.66 -26.69
N TRP A 432 4.22 27.96 -25.80
CA TRP A 432 2.90 28.37 -25.33
C TRP A 432 2.95 29.31 -24.14
N GLU A 433 4.08 29.40 -23.43
CA GLU A 433 4.25 30.28 -22.27
C GLU A 433 3.36 29.97 -21.06
N TRP A 434 2.67 28.83 -21.09
CA TRP A 434 1.76 28.37 -20.04
C TRP A 434 2.25 27.08 -19.41
N LEU A 435 1.99 26.94 -18.12
CA LEU A 435 2.06 25.66 -17.40
C LEU A 435 0.66 25.09 -17.25
N GLU A 436 0.48 23.83 -17.66
CA GLU A 436 -0.82 23.14 -17.67
C GLU A 436 -0.86 21.81 -16.90
N THR A 437 0.28 21.38 -16.37
CA THR A 437 0.42 20.19 -15.52
C THR A 437 1.20 20.51 -14.25
N PRO A 438 1.13 19.66 -13.22
CA PRO A 438 2.17 19.61 -12.21
C PRO A 438 3.57 19.48 -12.84
N ILE A 439 4.59 20.01 -12.18
CA ILE A 439 6.00 19.78 -12.53
C ILE A 439 6.45 18.56 -11.74
N MET A 440 6.93 17.55 -12.44
CA MET A 440 7.43 16.32 -11.82
C MET A 440 8.95 16.24 -11.91
N LEU A 441 9.60 15.75 -10.87
CA LEU A 441 11.04 15.50 -10.83
C LEU A 441 11.31 14.03 -10.50
N THR A 442 12.32 13.43 -11.12
CA THR A 442 12.73 12.02 -10.86
C THR A 442 14.18 11.74 -11.33
N ASN A 443 14.56 10.47 -11.48
CA ASN A 443 15.83 10.07 -12.08
C ASN A 443 15.77 9.99 -13.61
N THR A 444 16.94 10.09 -14.27
CA THR A 444 17.09 10.10 -15.73
C THR A 444 16.35 8.96 -16.43
N MET A 445 16.49 7.73 -15.93
CA MET A 445 15.91 6.52 -16.56
C MET A 445 14.41 6.33 -16.28
N SER A 446 13.80 7.25 -15.52
CA SER A 446 12.40 7.19 -15.10
C SER A 446 11.56 8.34 -15.67
N VAL A 447 12.14 9.29 -16.42
CA VAL A 447 11.41 10.40 -17.07
C VAL A 447 10.19 9.89 -17.84
N GLY A 448 10.39 8.93 -18.76
CA GLY A 448 9.28 8.40 -19.57
C GLY A 448 8.17 7.75 -18.75
N ARG A 449 8.51 7.09 -17.64
CA ARG A 449 7.51 6.44 -16.77
C ARG A 449 6.77 7.45 -15.90
N VAL A 450 7.46 8.49 -15.42
CA VAL A 450 6.81 9.58 -14.67
C VAL A 450 5.94 10.43 -15.58
N HIS A 451 6.36 10.65 -16.82
CA HIS A 451 5.56 11.29 -17.86
C HIS A 451 4.26 10.51 -18.13
N ASP A 452 4.35 9.21 -18.37
CA ASP A 452 3.19 8.33 -18.57
C ASP A 452 2.26 8.31 -17.34
N GLY A 453 2.82 8.16 -16.14
CA GLY A 453 2.04 8.19 -14.90
C GLY A 453 1.35 9.54 -14.62
N LEU A 454 1.94 10.65 -15.07
CA LEU A 454 1.30 11.96 -14.98
C LEU A 454 0.16 12.08 -16.01
N ILE A 455 0.31 11.53 -17.23
CA ILE A 455 -0.79 11.44 -18.19
C ILE A 455 -1.96 10.66 -17.60
N GLU A 456 -1.69 9.48 -17.02
CA GLU A 456 -2.73 8.65 -16.41
C GLU A 456 -3.46 9.40 -15.29
N TYR A 457 -2.72 10.04 -14.38
CA TYR A 457 -3.31 10.86 -13.31
C TYR A 457 -4.20 11.98 -13.85
N MET A 458 -3.75 12.67 -14.91
CA MET A 458 -4.50 13.77 -15.49
C MET A 458 -5.75 13.28 -16.23
N LEU A 459 -5.69 12.15 -16.94
CA LEU A 459 -6.85 11.52 -17.57
C LEU A 459 -7.90 11.09 -16.53
N GLU A 460 -7.47 10.55 -15.38
CA GLU A 460 -8.35 10.23 -14.27
C GLU A 460 -9.03 11.47 -13.69
N LYS A 461 -8.25 12.55 -13.46
CA LYS A 461 -8.76 13.79 -12.90
C LYS A 461 -9.66 14.56 -13.87
N TYR A 462 -9.38 14.49 -15.17
CA TYR A 462 -10.12 15.17 -16.23
C TYR A 462 -10.56 14.16 -17.31
N PRO A 463 -11.60 13.35 -17.07
CA PRO A 463 -12.03 12.30 -18.01
C PRO A 463 -12.36 12.81 -19.41
N LYS A 464 -12.68 14.11 -19.54
CA LYS A 464 -12.97 14.78 -20.81
C LYS A 464 -11.71 15.21 -21.59
N LEU A 465 -10.50 14.82 -21.18
CA LEU A 465 -9.24 15.01 -21.92
C LEU A 465 -9.19 14.13 -23.19
N HIS A 466 -10.25 14.16 -23.99
CA HIS A 466 -10.37 13.51 -25.30
C HIS A 466 -11.41 14.26 -26.14
N GLY A 467 -11.38 14.10 -27.47
CA GLY A 467 -12.31 14.77 -28.38
C GLY A 467 -12.04 16.27 -28.51
N ASP A 468 -13.03 17.11 -28.17
CA ASP A 468 -12.97 18.57 -28.34
C ASP A 468 -12.03 19.28 -27.34
N ARG A 469 -11.48 18.56 -26.34
CA ARG A 469 -10.46 19.07 -25.43
C ARG A 469 -9.06 18.69 -25.91
N SER A 470 -8.15 19.67 -25.90
CA SER A 470 -6.74 19.51 -26.32
C SER A 470 -5.98 18.50 -25.46
N VAL A 471 -4.93 17.90 -26.04
CA VAL A 471 -3.97 17.02 -25.36
C VAL A 471 -3.23 17.76 -24.23
N ILE A 472 -2.54 17.01 -23.37
CA ILE A 472 -1.63 17.55 -22.35
C ILE A 472 -0.19 17.24 -22.68
N ILE A 473 0.71 18.14 -22.30
CA ILE A 473 2.15 17.96 -22.44
C ILE A 473 2.80 18.03 -21.04
N PRO A 474 3.00 16.88 -20.38
CA PRO A 474 3.59 16.81 -19.04
C PRO A 474 4.97 17.46 -18.92
N VAL A 475 5.17 18.20 -17.83
CA VAL A 475 6.50 18.76 -17.48
C VAL A 475 7.22 17.82 -16.51
N VAL A 476 8.31 17.18 -16.96
CA VAL A 476 9.08 16.21 -16.17
C VAL A 476 10.58 16.45 -16.28
N GLY A 477 11.21 16.93 -15.20
CA GLY A 477 12.66 17.12 -15.10
C GLY A 477 13.36 15.96 -14.38
N GLU A 478 14.69 15.85 -14.55
CA GLU A 478 15.45 14.77 -13.94
C GLU A 478 16.84 15.14 -13.42
N ALA A 479 17.38 14.26 -12.57
CA ALA A 479 18.81 14.20 -12.31
C ALA A 479 19.32 12.76 -12.25
N ASN A 480 20.61 12.53 -12.51
CA ASN A 480 21.18 11.19 -12.56
C ASN A 480 21.62 10.67 -11.17
N ASP A 481 20.85 9.77 -10.59
CA ASP A 481 21.14 9.13 -9.29
C ASP A 481 21.98 7.84 -9.37
N SER A 482 22.52 7.48 -10.54
CA SER A 482 23.23 6.21 -10.77
C SER A 482 24.48 5.99 -9.91
N PHE A 483 24.98 7.02 -9.21
CA PHE A 483 26.06 6.83 -8.25
C PHE A 483 25.60 6.02 -7.03
N LEU A 484 24.40 6.27 -6.51
CA LEU A 484 23.86 5.59 -5.32
C LEU A 484 22.75 4.60 -5.65
N ASN A 485 21.99 4.86 -6.70
CA ASN A 485 20.87 4.05 -7.16
C ASN A 485 21.31 3.03 -8.20
N ASP A 486 20.85 1.80 -8.07
CA ASP A 486 20.97 0.81 -9.14
C ASP A 486 19.88 1.02 -10.19
N THR A 487 20.21 1.81 -11.21
CA THR A 487 19.26 2.22 -12.26
C THR A 487 18.80 1.06 -13.15
N ARG A 488 19.47 -0.11 -13.11
CA ARG A 488 19.05 -1.31 -13.84
C ARG A 488 17.65 -1.78 -13.42
N ILE A 489 17.29 -1.59 -12.15
CA ILE A 489 16.03 -2.05 -11.58
C ILE A 489 14.83 -1.21 -12.06
N ARG A 490 15.05 0.08 -12.37
CA ARG A 490 13.98 1.02 -12.76
C ARG A 490 12.77 0.96 -11.82
N SER A 491 13.04 1.19 -10.52
CA SER A 491 12.09 0.94 -9.43
C SER A 491 10.86 1.86 -9.40
N ILE A 492 10.89 2.98 -10.10
CA ILE A 492 9.79 3.96 -10.07
C ILE A 492 8.58 3.37 -10.79
N THR A 493 7.38 3.56 -10.24
CA THR A 493 6.11 3.09 -10.79
C THR A 493 5.14 4.25 -11.03
N ILE A 494 4.06 4.01 -11.75
CA ILE A 494 2.96 4.99 -11.90
C ILE A 494 2.31 5.30 -10.53
N THR A 495 2.23 4.30 -9.65
CA THR A 495 1.76 4.49 -8.27
C THR A 495 2.61 5.50 -7.51
N ASP A 496 3.92 5.56 -7.76
CA ASP A 496 4.80 6.55 -7.13
C ASP A 496 4.53 7.97 -7.60
N VAL A 497 4.15 8.13 -8.88
CA VAL A 497 3.72 9.42 -9.43
C VAL A 497 2.47 9.90 -8.71
N LYS A 498 1.43 9.05 -8.64
CA LYS A 498 0.18 9.37 -7.94
C LYS A 498 0.42 9.64 -6.45
N LYS A 499 1.29 8.85 -5.80
CA LYS A 499 1.65 9.05 -4.39
C LYS A 499 2.35 10.39 -4.16
N ALA A 500 3.30 10.77 -5.03
CA ALA A 500 3.96 12.07 -4.93
C ALA A 500 2.94 13.21 -5.06
N ILE A 501 2.04 13.15 -6.05
CA ILE A 501 0.99 14.15 -6.28
C ILE A 501 0.01 14.21 -5.09
N ASN A 502 -0.50 13.07 -4.63
CA ASN A 502 -1.47 13.00 -3.53
C ASN A 502 -0.89 13.40 -2.17
N SER A 503 0.43 13.25 -1.98
CA SER A 503 1.11 13.71 -0.78
C SER A 503 1.40 15.21 -0.76
N ALA A 504 1.16 15.91 -1.88
CA ALA A 504 1.52 17.31 -2.02
C ALA A 504 0.66 18.20 -1.12
N LYS A 505 1.32 19.09 -0.38
CA LYS A 505 0.67 20.02 0.54
C LYS A 505 1.37 21.38 0.56
N VAL A 506 0.65 22.40 1.03
CA VAL A 506 1.22 23.69 1.41
C VAL A 506 2.03 23.55 2.71
N GLY A 507 2.81 24.58 3.03
CA GLY A 507 3.59 24.63 4.27
C GLY A 507 5.00 24.08 4.14
N ALA A 508 5.61 23.68 5.25
CA ALA A 508 6.98 23.16 5.29
C ALA A 508 7.19 21.98 4.33
N VAL A 509 8.29 22.04 3.58
CA VAL A 509 8.68 21.03 2.59
C VAL A 509 9.78 20.16 3.18
N LEU A 510 9.66 18.85 3.00
CA LEU A 510 10.70 17.89 3.38
C LEU A 510 11.87 18.01 2.39
N GLN A 511 13.10 18.15 2.90
CA GLN A 511 14.31 18.39 2.11
C GLN A 511 15.34 17.26 2.36
N GLY A 512 16.45 17.31 1.65
CA GLY A 512 17.52 16.33 1.67
C GLY A 512 17.26 15.13 0.75
N SER A 513 17.68 13.94 1.17
CA SER A 513 17.59 12.69 0.42
C SER A 513 16.17 12.11 0.39
N VAL A 514 15.23 12.84 -0.22
CA VAL A 514 13.80 12.50 -0.31
C VAL A 514 13.25 12.70 -1.71
N GLY A 515 12.17 12.00 -2.05
CA GLY A 515 11.53 12.11 -3.36
C GLY A 515 12.52 11.84 -4.49
N ALA A 516 12.52 12.70 -5.50
CA ALA A 516 13.51 12.65 -6.57
C ALA A 516 14.97 12.80 -6.08
N GLY A 517 15.19 13.45 -4.93
CA GLY A 517 16.51 13.72 -4.37
C GLY A 517 17.18 12.54 -3.66
N THR A 518 16.50 11.40 -3.53
CA THR A 518 16.91 10.30 -2.63
C THR A 518 18.33 9.77 -2.89
N GLY A 519 18.74 9.62 -4.15
CA GLY A 519 20.05 9.08 -4.53
C GLY A 519 21.02 10.12 -5.08
N MET A 520 20.78 11.40 -4.81
CA MET A 520 21.57 12.49 -5.40
C MET A 520 22.84 12.80 -4.61
N THR A 521 23.86 13.32 -5.31
CA THR A 521 25.15 13.70 -4.74
C THR A 521 25.59 15.06 -5.29
N SER A 522 25.89 16.01 -4.39
CA SER A 522 26.30 17.36 -4.73
C SER A 522 27.60 17.72 -4.03
N PHE A 523 28.57 18.27 -4.76
CA PHE A 523 29.90 18.62 -4.26
C PHE A 523 30.56 17.46 -3.48
N ASP A 524 30.37 16.23 -3.97
CA ASP A 524 30.81 14.97 -3.36
C ASP A 524 30.21 14.64 -1.97
N PHE A 525 29.19 15.38 -1.54
CA PHE A 525 28.35 15.07 -0.38
C PHE A 525 26.95 14.63 -0.83
N ALA A 526 26.16 14.08 0.10
CA ALA A 526 24.77 13.76 -0.14
C ALA A 526 24.01 15.03 -0.57
N GLY A 527 23.40 14.98 -1.75
CA GLY A 527 22.58 16.05 -2.32
C GLY A 527 21.10 15.78 -2.09
N GLY A 528 20.24 16.28 -2.97
CA GLY A 528 18.82 15.94 -2.97
C GLY A 528 17.88 17.11 -3.20
N ILE A 529 16.72 17.09 -2.55
CA ILE A 529 15.74 18.18 -2.62
C ILE A 529 16.17 19.28 -1.66
N GLY A 530 16.19 20.52 -2.13
CA GLY A 530 16.32 21.68 -1.25
C GLY A 530 15.38 22.79 -1.68
N THR A 531 15.01 23.65 -0.75
CA THR A 531 14.12 24.76 -1.02
C THR A 531 14.44 25.97 -0.15
N SER A 532 14.09 27.15 -0.63
CA SER A 532 14.19 28.41 0.09
C SER A 532 13.22 29.43 -0.51
N SER A 533 12.93 30.51 0.21
CA SER A 533 12.14 31.63 -0.32
C SER A 533 12.70 32.98 0.11
N ARG A 534 12.29 34.04 -0.59
CA ARG A 534 12.53 35.44 -0.24
C ARG A 534 11.24 36.24 -0.43
N CYS A 535 10.91 37.08 0.55
CA CYS A 535 9.81 38.01 0.50
C CYS A 535 10.34 39.44 0.36
N LEU A 536 9.88 40.14 -0.67
CA LEU A 536 10.19 41.54 -0.86
C LEU A 536 9.48 42.40 0.21
N PRO A 537 10.08 43.54 0.63
CA PRO A 537 9.40 44.52 1.46
C PRO A 537 8.07 44.98 0.84
N LYS A 538 7.10 45.39 1.66
CA LYS A 538 5.80 45.91 1.18
C LYS A 538 5.94 47.09 0.21
N ASN A 539 6.93 47.95 0.43
CA ASN A 539 7.21 49.10 -0.44
C ASN A 539 7.77 48.66 -1.81
N ASP A 540 8.33 47.45 -1.90
CA ASP A 540 8.82 46.81 -3.11
C ASP A 540 7.79 45.76 -3.62
N GLY A 541 6.50 46.01 -3.42
CA GLY A 541 5.40 45.16 -3.92
C GLY A 541 5.00 43.98 -3.03
N GLY A 542 5.83 43.58 -2.05
CA GLY A 542 5.47 42.53 -1.09
C GLY A 542 5.39 41.11 -1.67
N TYR A 543 5.92 40.90 -2.87
CA TYR A 543 5.91 39.61 -3.56
C TYR A 543 6.90 38.61 -2.96
N THR A 544 6.63 37.33 -3.18
CA THR A 544 7.45 36.20 -2.75
C THR A 544 8.08 35.54 -3.96
N VAL A 545 9.36 35.19 -3.83
CA VAL A 545 10.07 34.27 -4.74
C VAL A 545 10.39 33.00 -3.95
N GLY A 546 9.91 31.87 -4.43
CA GLY A 546 10.18 30.55 -3.89
C GLY A 546 11.05 29.74 -4.86
N VAL A 547 12.01 28.98 -4.36
CA VAL A 547 12.87 28.12 -5.18
C VAL A 547 12.91 26.71 -4.60
N LEU A 548 12.79 25.70 -5.45
CA LEU A 548 13.04 24.31 -5.13
C LEU A 548 14.05 23.74 -6.12
N VAL A 549 15.02 22.98 -5.62
CA VAL A 549 16.07 22.35 -6.43
C VAL A 549 16.06 20.84 -6.27
N LEU A 550 16.41 20.13 -7.35
CA LEU A 550 16.91 18.76 -7.32
C LEU A 550 18.43 18.81 -7.54
N SER A 551 19.18 18.90 -6.45
CA SER A 551 20.62 19.14 -6.44
C SER A 551 21.40 17.83 -6.55
N ASN A 552 22.20 17.68 -7.62
CA ASN A 552 23.04 16.50 -7.87
C ASN A 552 24.37 16.86 -8.59
N PHE A 553 24.96 18.03 -8.36
CA PHE A 553 26.05 18.58 -9.19
C PHE A 553 27.26 19.07 -8.38
N GLY A 554 28.33 19.44 -9.09
CA GLY A 554 29.49 20.11 -8.49
C GLY A 554 30.54 19.15 -7.93
N ILE A 555 31.69 19.71 -7.57
CA ILE A 555 32.85 19.00 -7.00
C ILE A 555 33.27 19.66 -5.69
N MET A 556 33.71 18.88 -4.71
CA MET A 556 33.97 19.34 -3.35
C MET A 556 34.78 20.63 -3.28
N ARG A 557 35.93 20.69 -3.96
CA ARG A 557 36.85 21.86 -3.95
C ARG A 557 36.23 23.19 -4.37
N ASN A 558 35.09 23.18 -5.08
CA ASN A 558 34.44 24.41 -5.55
C ASN A 558 33.35 24.90 -4.58
N LEU A 559 32.95 24.08 -3.59
CA LEU A 559 31.84 24.41 -2.70
C LEU A 559 32.08 25.76 -2.03
N THR A 560 31.15 26.68 -2.27
CA THR A 560 31.22 28.05 -1.78
C THR A 560 29.99 28.34 -0.92
N ILE A 561 30.21 28.93 0.26
CA ILE A 561 29.15 29.32 1.20
C ILE A 561 29.42 30.75 1.64
N ASN A 562 28.45 31.66 1.44
CA ASN A 562 28.59 33.09 1.75
C ASN A 562 29.86 33.71 1.14
N GLY A 563 30.21 33.31 -0.09
CA GLY A 563 31.39 33.79 -0.81
C GLY A 563 32.73 33.19 -0.35
N LYS A 564 32.77 32.42 0.74
CA LYS A 564 33.96 31.66 1.14
C LYS A 564 33.98 30.30 0.46
N VAL A 565 35.08 29.99 -0.25
CA VAL A 565 35.28 28.70 -0.92
C VAL A 565 35.71 27.64 0.11
N VAL A 566 34.78 27.23 0.97
CA VAL A 566 35.03 26.21 2.02
C VAL A 566 35.43 24.85 1.45
N GLY A 567 35.09 24.61 0.18
CA GLY A 567 35.40 23.40 -0.54
C GLY A 567 36.88 23.07 -0.60
N THR A 568 37.78 24.05 -0.67
CA THR A 568 39.23 23.81 -0.74
C THR A 568 39.76 23.13 0.52
N ASP A 569 39.34 23.60 1.69
CA ASP A 569 39.72 23.00 2.97
C ASP A 569 39.10 21.60 3.13
N LEU A 570 37.84 21.43 2.71
CA LEU A 570 37.15 20.15 2.75
C LEU A 570 37.79 19.12 1.80
N ASP A 571 38.27 19.55 0.63
CA ASP A 571 38.89 18.69 -0.38
C ASP A 571 40.17 18.01 0.13
N GLU A 572 40.89 18.68 1.03
CA GLU A 572 42.12 18.18 1.67
C GLU A 572 41.82 17.15 2.76
N ILE A 573 40.77 17.35 3.56
CA ILE A 573 40.49 16.54 4.75
C ILE A 573 39.52 15.38 4.51
N CYS A 574 38.64 15.50 3.51
CA CYS A 574 37.63 14.47 3.23
C CYS A 574 38.20 13.37 2.31
N PRO A 575 37.87 12.09 2.55
CA PRO A 575 38.31 10.97 1.71
C PRO A 575 38.03 11.18 0.22
N LYS A 576 38.92 10.68 -0.64
CA LYS A 576 38.81 10.81 -2.10
C LYS A 576 38.18 9.57 -2.74
N GLU A 577 38.24 8.44 -2.06
CA GLU A 577 37.83 7.12 -2.53
C GLU A 577 36.31 7.01 -2.72
N THR A 578 35.54 7.80 -1.97
CA THR A 578 34.06 7.79 -1.99
C THR A 578 33.48 8.81 -2.98
N ARG A 579 34.31 9.53 -3.74
CA ARG A 579 33.86 10.64 -4.59
C ARG A 579 33.36 10.18 -5.95
N ARG A 580 32.43 10.96 -6.52
CA ARG A 580 31.88 10.67 -7.85
C ARG A 580 32.86 11.16 -8.92
N THR A 581 33.52 10.23 -9.62
CA THR A 581 34.56 10.56 -10.60
C THR A 581 34.14 10.44 -12.07
N LYS A 582 33.05 9.72 -12.36
CA LYS A 582 32.64 9.38 -13.74
C LYS A 582 31.56 10.29 -14.33
N CYS A 583 30.90 11.11 -13.52
CA CYS A 583 29.79 11.96 -13.94
C CYS A 583 29.85 13.29 -13.19
N ASP A 584 29.70 14.41 -13.92
CA ASP A 584 29.72 15.75 -13.34
C ASP A 584 28.44 16.10 -12.55
N GLY A 585 27.36 15.33 -12.73
CA GLY A 585 26.10 15.49 -12.02
C GLY A 585 24.97 16.12 -12.84
N SER A 586 24.01 16.75 -12.17
CA SER A 586 22.98 17.60 -12.79
C SER A 586 22.20 18.38 -11.73
N ILE A 587 21.43 19.38 -12.14
CA ILE A 587 20.49 20.09 -11.28
C ILE A 587 19.28 20.59 -12.05
N ILE A 588 18.10 20.39 -11.47
CA ILE A 588 16.88 21.08 -11.87
C ILE A 588 16.56 22.15 -10.86
N VAL A 589 16.27 23.37 -11.32
CA VAL A 589 15.79 24.47 -10.48
C VAL A 589 14.37 24.85 -10.90
N VAL A 590 13.46 24.88 -9.94
CA VAL A 590 12.08 25.35 -10.10
C VAL A 590 11.92 26.64 -9.32
N VAL A 591 11.57 27.73 -10.01
CA VAL A 591 11.31 29.05 -9.41
C VAL A 591 9.81 29.34 -9.49
N ALA A 592 9.23 29.76 -8.37
CA ALA A 592 7.84 30.22 -8.29
C ALA A 592 7.82 31.67 -7.78
N THR A 593 6.87 32.47 -8.25
CA THR A 593 6.60 33.79 -7.67
C THR A 593 5.13 34.17 -7.79
N ASP A 594 4.62 34.97 -6.86
CA ASP A 594 3.29 35.59 -6.94
C ASP A 594 3.32 36.97 -7.63
N ALA A 595 4.49 37.47 -8.02
CA ALA A 595 4.61 38.66 -8.85
C ALA A 595 3.99 38.42 -10.24
N PRO A 596 3.11 39.30 -10.75
CA PRO A 596 2.56 39.17 -12.10
C PRO A 596 3.68 39.38 -13.13
N MET A 597 4.13 38.29 -13.74
CA MET A 597 5.24 38.30 -14.70
C MET A 597 4.81 37.64 -16.01
N LEU A 598 5.28 38.20 -17.12
CA LEU A 598 5.17 37.57 -18.44
C LEU A 598 6.27 36.52 -18.64
N SER A 599 6.11 35.64 -19.64
CA SER A 599 7.10 34.57 -19.90
C SER A 599 8.47 35.12 -20.24
N SER A 600 8.55 36.22 -21.00
CA SER A 600 9.81 36.91 -21.28
C SER A 600 10.54 37.37 -20.00
N GLN A 601 9.79 37.79 -18.96
CA GLN A 601 10.36 38.14 -17.66
C GLN A 601 10.73 36.89 -16.85
N LEU A 602 9.95 35.81 -16.92
CA LEU A 602 10.24 34.52 -16.28
C LEU A 602 11.45 33.82 -16.89
N ASN A 603 11.68 33.95 -18.20
CA ASN A 603 12.91 33.50 -18.87
C ASN A 603 14.13 34.26 -18.34
N ARG A 604 14.00 35.58 -18.11
CA ARG A 604 15.05 36.39 -17.48
C ARG A 604 15.25 36.00 -16.00
N LEU A 605 14.18 35.71 -15.26
CA LEU A 605 14.21 35.23 -13.87
C LEU A 605 14.95 33.88 -13.78
N SER A 606 14.64 32.94 -14.68
CA SER A 606 15.31 31.63 -14.78
C SER A 606 16.83 31.77 -14.96
N ARG A 607 17.29 32.76 -15.75
CA ARG A 607 18.72 33.06 -15.91
C ARG A 607 19.38 33.58 -14.63
N ARG A 608 18.61 34.12 -13.67
CA ARG A 608 19.14 34.58 -12.38
C ARG A 608 19.34 33.43 -11.41
N ALA A 609 18.51 32.39 -11.46
CA ALA A 609 18.77 31.17 -10.70
C ALA A 609 20.15 30.57 -11.03
N ALA A 610 20.57 30.61 -12.30
CA ALA A 610 21.93 30.21 -12.71
C ALA A 610 23.05 31.01 -12.00
N LEU A 611 22.83 32.29 -11.67
CA LEU A 611 23.81 33.07 -10.89
C LEU A 611 23.86 32.59 -9.43
N GLY A 612 22.74 32.13 -8.87
CA GLY A 612 22.71 31.48 -7.55
C GLY A 612 23.46 30.15 -7.54
N LEU A 613 23.35 29.37 -8.62
CA LEU A 613 24.17 28.16 -8.82
C LEU A 613 25.66 28.48 -8.89
N ALA A 614 26.04 29.56 -9.57
CA ALA A 614 27.43 30.00 -9.63
C ALA A 614 27.96 30.41 -8.24
N ARG A 615 27.14 31.05 -7.39
CA ARG A 615 27.54 31.47 -6.03
C ARG A 615 27.89 30.30 -5.10
N VAL A 616 27.30 29.13 -5.31
CA VAL A 616 27.63 27.91 -4.54
C VAL A 616 28.79 27.10 -5.15
N GLY A 617 29.28 27.49 -6.33
CA GLY A 617 30.43 26.87 -6.99
C GLY A 617 30.11 26.03 -8.23
N SER A 618 28.93 26.22 -8.88
CA SER A 618 28.66 25.61 -10.18
C SER A 618 29.56 26.20 -11.27
N HIS A 619 30.02 25.33 -12.17
CA HIS A 619 30.65 25.71 -13.43
C HIS A 619 29.91 25.14 -14.65
N ALA A 620 28.69 24.60 -14.49
CA ALA A 620 27.92 23.99 -15.57
C ALA A 620 28.79 23.05 -16.43
N ARG A 621 29.47 22.10 -15.77
CA ARG A 621 30.45 21.21 -16.40
C ARG A 621 29.83 20.39 -17.52
N THR A 622 30.65 19.88 -18.43
CA THR A 622 30.23 19.28 -19.70
C THR A 622 29.09 18.26 -19.55
N THR A 623 29.15 17.33 -18.59
CA THR A 623 28.07 16.34 -18.40
C THR A 623 27.08 16.70 -17.29
N SER A 624 27.02 17.97 -16.88
CA SER A 624 26.10 18.49 -15.86
C SER A 624 24.87 19.12 -16.51
N GLY A 625 23.74 18.41 -16.55
CA GLY A 625 22.48 18.99 -17.00
C GLY A 625 21.97 20.01 -16.00
N GLU A 626 22.00 21.31 -16.33
CA GLU A 626 21.57 22.40 -15.45
C GLU A 626 20.43 23.16 -16.11
N ILE A 627 19.19 22.82 -15.72
CA ILE A 627 17.96 23.29 -16.37
C ILE A 627 17.08 23.98 -15.33
N ILE A 628 16.58 25.16 -15.71
CA ILE A 628 15.75 25.99 -14.85
C ILE A 628 14.38 26.20 -15.50
N ILE A 629 13.32 26.06 -14.70
CA ILE A 629 11.96 26.43 -15.05
C ILE A 629 11.41 27.43 -14.02
N SER A 630 10.70 28.44 -14.48
CA SER A 630 10.07 29.47 -13.65
C SER A 630 8.59 29.58 -13.97
N PHE A 631 7.74 29.78 -12.97
CA PHE A 631 6.33 30.11 -13.17
C PHE A 631 5.85 31.22 -12.23
N SER A 632 4.80 31.92 -12.65
CA SER A 632 4.14 32.97 -11.88
C SER A 632 2.70 32.58 -11.55
N THR A 633 2.30 32.75 -10.29
CA THR A 633 0.90 32.67 -9.83
C THR A 633 0.21 34.03 -9.85
N GLY A 634 0.84 35.08 -10.40
CA GLY A 634 0.28 36.44 -10.43
C GLY A 634 -0.70 36.69 -11.58
N ASN A 635 -0.64 35.89 -12.64
CA ASN A 635 -1.59 35.91 -13.76
C ASN A 635 -2.31 34.56 -13.86
N HIS A 636 -3.64 34.58 -13.96
CA HIS A 636 -4.47 33.38 -14.10
C HIS A 636 -5.36 33.49 -15.34
N ILE A 637 -5.28 32.49 -16.23
CA ILE A 637 -6.18 32.38 -17.39
C ILE A 637 -6.93 31.04 -17.32
N SER A 638 -8.25 31.10 -17.43
CA SER A 638 -9.08 29.91 -17.59
C SER A 638 -8.85 29.27 -18.95
N ARG A 639 -8.60 27.96 -18.99
CA ARG A 639 -8.38 27.20 -20.25
C ARG A 639 -9.57 27.25 -21.20
N TYR A 640 -10.78 27.29 -20.67
CA TYR A 640 -12.04 27.18 -21.42
C TYR A 640 -13.04 28.29 -21.13
N GLU A 641 -12.55 29.52 -20.89
CA GLU A 641 -13.45 30.64 -20.77
C GLU A 641 -14.34 30.73 -22.02
N HIS A 642 -15.65 30.50 -21.88
CA HIS A 642 -16.65 30.67 -22.94
C HIS A 642 -16.92 32.16 -23.21
N SER A 643 -15.97 33.03 -22.87
CA SER A 643 -16.18 34.45 -22.92
C SER A 643 -16.14 34.90 -24.38
N ARG A 644 -17.11 35.72 -24.79
CA ARG A 644 -17.13 36.37 -26.12
C ARG A 644 -15.91 37.29 -26.36
N LYS A 645 -14.96 37.36 -25.42
CA LYS A 645 -13.79 38.23 -25.46
C LYS A 645 -12.65 37.51 -26.19
N LYS A 646 -12.27 38.03 -27.35
CA LYS A 646 -11.10 37.58 -28.13
C LYS A 646 -9.77 38.10 -27.58
N ILE A 647 -9.79 38.86 -26.48
CA ILE A 647 -8.65 39.58 -25.94
C ILE A 647 -8.64 39.38 -24.42
N THR A 648 -7.47 39.03 -23.89
CA THR A 648 -7.20 38.90 -22.46
C THR A 648 -6.16 39.93 -22.04
N SER A 649 -6.35 40.53 -20.87
CA SER A 649 -5.36 41.42 -20.27
C SER A 649 -4.49 40.65 -19.30
N LEU A 650 -3.18 40.92 -19.33
CA LEU A 650 -2.20 40.39 -18.39
C LEU A 650 -1.52 41.55 -17.67
N GLU A 651 -1.15 41.33 -16.42
CA GLU A 651 -0.34 42.27 -15.64
C GLU A 651 1.14 41.89 -15.73
N MET A 652 1.99 42.91 -15.70
CA MET A 652 3.44 42.74 -15.62
C MET A 652 4.05 43.72 -14.63
N VAL A 653 4.96 43.23 -13.81
CA VAL A 653 5.79 44.09 -12.96
C VAL A 653 6.72 44.98 -13.79
N GLY A 654 6.94 46.21 -13.33
CA GLY A 654 7.90 47.13 -13.96
C GLY A 654 9.37 46.73 -13.73
N ASP A 655 10.27 47.33 -14.50
CA ASP A 655 11.70 46.99 -14.48
C ASP A 655 12.38 47.23 -13.11
N SER A 656 11.98 48.27 -12.38
CA SER A 656 12.53 48.57 -11.05
C SER A 656 12.30 47.42 -10.07
N LEU A 657 11.09 46.87 -10.06
CA LEU A 657 10.72 45.72 -9.24
C LEU A 657 11.31 44.41 -9.77
N THR A 658 11.48 44.29 -11.08
CA THR A 658 12.08 43.12 -11.71
C THR A 658 13.50 42.85 -11.21
N ASN A 659 14.32 43.89 -11.00
CA ASN A 659 15.67 43.73 -10.43
C ASN A 659 15.65 43.17 -9.00
N LYS A 660 14.65 43.56 -8.19
CA LYS A 660 14.48 43.06 -6.82
C LYS A 660 14.12 41.57 -6.81
N LEU A 661 13.25 41.15 -7.73
CA LEU A 661 12.93 39.74 -7.95
C LEU A 661 14.15 38.94 -8.43
N TYR A 662 15.06 39.55 -9.20
CA TYR A 662 16.32 38.92 -9.61
C TYR A 662 17.23 38.64 -8.42
N GLU A 663 17.46 39.64 -7.58
CA GLU A 663 18.28 39.48 -6.37
C GLU A 663 17.68 38.41 -5.45
N ALA A 664 16.36 38.46 -5.20
CA ALA A 664 15.63 37.46 -4.43
C ALA A 664 15.78 36.04 -5.00
N THR A 665 15.75 35.88 -6.33
CA THR A 665 15.92 34.59 -7.01
C THR A 665 17.33 34.04 -6.84
N VAL A 666 18.36 34.89 -6.95
CA VAL A 666 19.76 34.48 -6.73
C VAL A 666 19.94 33.95 -5.32
N GLU A 667 19.46 34.70 -4.31
CA GLU A 667 19.58 34.32 -2.91
C GLU A 667 18.81 33.05 -2.56
N ALA A 668 17.56 32.94 -3.02
CA ALA A 668 16.74 31.75 -2.77
C ALA A 668 17.34 30.51 -3.45
N THR A 669 17.96 30.66 -4.63
CA THR A 669 18.61 29.53 -5.32
C THR A 669 19.89 29.09 -4.59
N GLU A 670 20.74 30.04 -4.18
CA GLU A 670 21.93 29.77 -3.38
C GLU A 670 21.57 29.00 -2.10
N GLU A 671 20.58 29.50 -1.35
CA GLU A 671 20.15 28.83 -0.12
C GLU A 671 19.47 27.49 -0.35
N ALA A 672 18.66 27.33 -1.41
CA ALA A 672 18.01 26.07 -1.71
C ALA A 672 19.02 24.96 -2.01
N VAL A 673 20.10 25.24 -2.75
CA VAL A 673 21.17 24.26 -3.00
C VAL A 673 21.86 23.85 -1.70
N LEU A 674 22.19 24.81 -0.84
CA LEU A 674 22.83 24.54 0.44
C LEU A 674 21.91 23.76 1.38
N ASN A 675 20.61 24.11 1.44
CA ASN A 675 19.63 23.36 2.20
C ASN A 675 19.50 21.92 1.70
N ALA A 676 19.60 21.66 0.40
CA ALA A 676 19.59 20.29 -0.13
C ALA A 676 20.74 19.42 0.45
N MET A 677 21.90 20.02 0.70
CA MET A 677 23.07 19.33 1.26
C MET A 677 22.99 19.22 2.79
N PHE A 678 22.66 20.32 3.48
CA PHE A 678 22.55 20.37 4.94
C PHE A 678 21.42 19.51 5.49
N CYS A 679 20.30 19.40 4.76
CA CYS A 679 19.18 18.55 5.17
C CYS A 679 19.42 17.06 4.86
N SER A 680 20.45 16.71 4.10
CA SER A 680 20.74 15.33 3.70
C SER A 680 21.55 14.57 4.75
N GLU A 681 21.23 13.29 4.89
CA GLU A 681 22.03 12.33 5.63
C GLU A 681 23.00 11.62 4.67
N GLY A 682 24.08 11.05 5.23
CA GLY A 682 25.00 10.23 4.45
C GLY A 682 24.28 8.99 3.93
N MET A 683 24.53 8.62 2.68
CA MET A 683 23.75 7.59 1.99
C MET A 683 24.65 6.52 1.40
N ASP A 684 24.35 5.27 1.71
CA ASP A 684 24.96 4.11 1.11
C ASP A 684 24.23 3.71 -0.19
N GLY A 685 25.02 3.38 -1.21
CA GLY A 685 24.54 3.05 -2.55
C GLY A 685 24.89 1.62 -2.97
N TRP A 686 24.48 1.27 -4.18
CA TRP A 686 24.87 0.02 -4.82
C TRP A 686 26.41 -0.05 -4.97
N ASN A 687 26.94 -1.27 -5.13
CA ASN A 687 28.38 -1.50 -5.29
C ASN A 687 29.27 -0.86 -4.20
N ASN A 688 28.77 -0.77 -2.97
CA ASN A 688 29.45 -0.13 -1.82
C ASN A 688 29.81 1.35 -2.02
N HIS A 689 29.20 2.04 -2.98
CA HIS A 689 29.31 3.50 -3.04
C HIS A 689 28.71 4.13 -1.78
N TYR A 690 29.25 5.28 -1.42
CA TYR A 690 28.78 6.04 -0.26
C TYR A 690 28.94 7.52 -0.55
N SER A 691 27.89 8.28 -0.28
CA SER A 691 27.91 9.74 -0.33
C SER A 691 27.80 10.28 1.10
N PRO A 692 28.84 10.93 1.64
CA PRO A 692 28.84 11.39 3.02
C PRO A 692 27.87 12.55 3.24
N TYR A 693 27.36 12.71 4.46
CA TYR A 693 26.71 13.95 4.84
C TYR A 693 27.74 15.08 4.92
N ILE A 694 27.27 16.32 4.72
CA ILE A 694 28.12 17.50 4.82
C ILE A 694 28.52 17.75 6.29
N PRO A 695 29.80 18.03 6.63
CA PRO A 695 30.23 18.16 8.02
C PRO A 695 29.87 19.54 8.60
N HIS A 696 28.68 19.67 9.20
CA HIS A 696 28.12 20.95 9.68
C HIS A 696 29.08 21.70 10.62
N GLU A 697 29.58 21.04 11.66
CA GLU A 697 30.50 21.63 12.65
C GLU A 697 31.76 22.17 11.98
N LYS A 698 32.33 21.40 11.04
CA LYS A 698 33.54 21.81 10.33
C LYS A 698 33.29 23.01 9.42
N ILE A 699 32.14 23.06 8.75
CA ILE A 699 31.76 24.25 7.96
C ILE A 699 31.63 25.47 8.85
N LEU A 700 31.00 25.35 10.02
CA LEU A 700 30.87 26.47 10.95
C LEU A 700 32.22 26.95 11.48
N GLU A 701 33.19 26.06 11.72
CA GLU A 701 34.57 26.45 12.02
C GLU A 701 35.21 27.19 10.85
N LEU A 702 35.09 26.64 9.64
CA LEU A 702 35.66 27.24 8.44
C LEU A 702 35.06 28.61 8.14
N LEU A 703 33.78 28.86 8.42
CA LEU A 703 33.16 30.17 8.18
C LEU A 703 33.53 31.24 9.24
N LYS A 704 34.06 30.85 10.40
CA LYS A 704 34.51 31.78 11.45
C LYS A 704 35.93 32.28 11.23
N ASN A 705 36.78 31.44 10.63
CA ASN A 705 38.14 31.78 10.23
C ASN A 705 38.13 32.53 8.90
#